data_AF-A0A2K6R1B2-F1
#
_entry.id   AF-A0A2K6R1B2-F1
#
_cell.length_a   1.000
_cell.length_b   1.000
_cell.length_c   1.000
_cell.angle_alpha   90.00
_cell.angle_beta   90.00
_cell.angle_gamma   90.00
#
_symmetry.space_group_name_H-M   'P 1'
#
loop_
_entity.id
_entity.type
_entity.pdbx_description
1 polymer ?
#
loop_
_entity_poly.entity_id
_entity_poly.type
_entity_poly.pdbx_seq_one_letter_code
_entity_poly.pdbx_strand_id
1 'polypeptide(L)'
;MNNRTFQSFPVHPHRYYFPCQRWLAVEEDDGQLSRELLPVDESYVLPQSEEGGGGGDNNPLDNLALEQKDKSTTFSVTIKTGVKKNAGTDANVFITLFGTQDDTGMTLLKSSKTNSNKFERDSIEIFTVETLDLGDLWKVRLGHDNTGKAPGWFVDWVEVDAPSLGKCMMFPCGRWLAKNEDDGSIIRDLFHTELQTRLYTPFVPYEITLYTSDVFAAGTDANIFIIIYGCDAVCTQQKYLCTNKREQKQFFERKSASRFIVELEDVGEIIEKIRIGHNNTGMNPGWHCSHVDIRRLLPDKDGAETLTFPCDRWLATSEDDKKTIRELVPYDIFTEKYMKDGSLRQVYKEVEEPLDIVLYSVQIFTGNIPGAGTDAKVYITIYGDLGDTGERYLGKSENRTNKFERGTADTFIIEAADLGVIYKIKLRHDNSKWCADWYVEKVEIWNDTNEDEFLFLCGRWLSLKKEDGRLERLFYEKEYTGDRSSNCSSPADFWEIALSSKMADVDINTVTGPMADYVQEGPIIPYYVSVTTGKHKDAATDSRAFIFLIGEDDERSKRIWLDYPRGKRGFSRGSVEEFYVAGLDVGIIKKIEVLYEMTVWTGDVVGGGTDSNIFMTLYGINGSTEEMQLDKKKARFEREQNDTFIMEILDIAPFTKMRIRIDGLGSRPEWFLERILLKNMNTGDLTMFYYGDWLSQRKGKKTLVCEMCAVIDEEEMMEWTSYTVAVKTSNILGAGTDANVFIIIFGENGDSGTLALKQSANWNKFERNNTDTFNFPDMLSLGHLCKLRVWHDNKGIFPGWHLSYVDVKDNSRDETFRFQCDCWLSKSEGDGQTVRDFACANNKIHDELEETTYEIVIETGNGGETRENVWLILEGRKNRSKEFLVENSSRQRAFRKGTTDTFEFDSVYLGDIASLCVGHLAREDRFIPKRELVWHVKTITITEMEYGNVYFFNCDCLIPLKRKRKYFKVFEVTKTTESFVSKVQSLVPVKYEVIVTTGYEPGAGTDANVFVTIFGANGDTGKRELKQKMRNLFERGSTDRFFLETLELGELRKVRLEHDSSGYCSGWLVEKVEVTNTSTGVATIFNCGRWLDKKQGDGLTWRDLFPSV
;
A
#
# COMPACT_ATOMS: atom_id res chain seq x y z
N MET A 1 -31.59 -24.94 -50.50
CA MET A 1 -30.96 -23.61 -50.39
C MET A 1 -31.20 -23.10 -48.98
N ASN A 2 -30.15 -22.88 -48.20
CA ASN A 2 -30.08 -21.85 -47.15
C ASN A 2 -28.74 -21.91 -46.40
N ASN A 3 -28.15 -20.72 -46.22
CA ASN A 3 -26.93 -20.39 -45.49
C ASN A 3 -26.95 -20.84 -44.02
N ARG A 4 -25.79 -21.25 -43.49
CA ARG A 4 -25.44 -21.04 -42.07
C ARG A 4 -23.97 -20.65 -41.89
N THR A 5 -23.82 -19.64 -41.05
CA THR A 5 -22.69 -18.77 -40.71
C THR A 5 -21.74 -19.41 -39.69
N PHE A 6 -20.46 -19.04 -39.78
CA PHE A 6 -19.40 -19.37 -38.81
C PHE A 6 -19.63 -18.65 -37.47
N GLN A 7 -19.46 -19.36 -36.34
CA GLN A 7 -19.35 -18.80 -34.99
C GLN A 7 -17.89 -18.83 -34.54
N SER A 8 -17.35 -17.67 -34.17
CA SER A 8 -16.09 -17.46 -33.46
C SER A 8 -16.33 -17.49 -31.94
N PHE A 9 -15.50 -18.18 -31.17
CA PHE A 9 -15.46 -18.05 -29.70
C PHE A 9 -14.26 -17.17 -29.27
N PRO A 10 -14.35 -16.39 -28.17
CA PRO A 10 -13.45 -15.26 -27.89
C PRO A 10 -12.36 -15.56 -26.83
N VAL A 11 -11.12 -15.19 -27.16
CA VAL A 11 -9.99 -14.97 -26.22
C VAL A 11 -10.43 -13.91 -25.20
N HIS A 12 -10.32 -14.17 -23.89
CA HIS A 12 -10.62 -13.17 -22.86
C HIS A 12 -9.37 -12.32 -22.60
N PRO A 13 -9.35 -11.03 -22.95
CA PRO A 13 -8.21 -10.15 -22.69
C PRO A 13 -8.06 -9.91 -21.19
N HIS A 14 -6.82 -9.73 -20.71
CA HIS A 14 -6.57 -9.15 -19.38
C HIS A 14 -7.37 -7.85 -19.29
N ARG A 15 -8.38 -7.84 -18.44
CA ARG A 15 -9.31 -6.73 -18.35
C ARG A 15 -8.95 -5.89 -17.14
N TYR A 16 -8.29 -4.79 -17.42
CA TYR A 16 -7.99 -3.79 -16.42
C TYR A 16 -9.15 -2.79 -16.35
N TYR A 17 -9.64 -2.55 -15.15
CA TYR A 17 -10.64 -1.53 -14.91
C TYR A 17 -9.96 -0.28 -14.40
N PHE A 18 -10.20 0.85 -15.07
CA PHE A 18 -9.64 2.15 -14.70
C PHE A 18 -10.79 3.10 -14.37
N PRO A 19 -11.30 3.10 -13.14
CA PRO A 19 -12.35 4.03 -12.76
C PRO A 19 -11.78 5.44 -12.75
N CYS A 20 -12.31 6.32 -13.62
CA CYS A 20 -11.90 7.72 -13.68
C CYS A 20 -12.75 8.61 -12.75
N GLN A 21 -14.08 8.39 -12.73
CA GLN A 21 -15.10 9.06 -11.89
C GLN A 21 -14.99 10.59 -11.72
N ARG A 22 -14.30 11.26 -12.64
CA ARG A 22 -13.91 12.67 -12.57
C ARG A 22 -14.13 13.31 -13.92
N TRP A 23 -14.30 14.63 -13.96
CA TRP A 23 -14.47 15.32 -15.25
C TRP A 23 -13.12 15.45 -15.98
N LEU A 24 -13.13 15.27 -17.30
CA LEU A 24 -12.03 15.61 -18.20
C LEU A 24 -12.42 16.86 -19.01
N ALA A 25 -12.62 17.98 -18.32
CA ALA A 25 -13.12 19.21 -18.90
C ALA A 25 -12.41 20.43 -18.32
N VAL A 26 -12.24 21.49 -19.12
CA VAL A 26 -11.52 22.71 -18.72
C VAL A 26 -12.32 23.58 -17.73
N GLU A 27 -13.65 23.49 -17.79
CA GLU A 27 -14.60 24.33 -17.02
C GLU A 27 -15.32 23.56 -15.89
N GLU A 28 -15.09 22.25 -15.76
CA GLU A 28 -15.71 21.41 -14.73
C GLU A 28 -14.61 20.70 -13.93
N ASP A 29 -14.89 20.36 -12.67
CA ASP A 29 -13.95 19.70 -11.75
C ASP A 29 -12.62 20.47 -11.52
N ASP A 30 -11.47 19.89 -11.84
CA ASP A 30 -10.14 20.48 -11.64
C ASP A 30 -9.52 21.08 -12.92
N GLY A 31 -10.26 21.09 -14.02
CA GLY A 31 -9.81 21.68 -15.29
C GLY A 31 -8.88 20.78 -16.12
N GLN A 32 -8.58 19.55 -15.67
CA GLN A 32 -7.68 18.64 -16.37
C GLN A 32 -8.39 17.90 -17.51
N LEU A 33 -7.64 17.59 -18.58
CA LEU A 33 -8.15 16.89 -19.78
C LEU A 33 -7.57 15.48 -19.95
N SER A 34 -6.74 15.04 -19.01
CA SER A 34 -6.13 13.71 -18.97
C SER A 34 -5.76 13.38 -17.53
N ARG A 35 -5.82 12.10 -17.17
CA ARG A 35 -5.47 11.59 -15.83
C ARG A 35 -4.70 10.29 -15.97
N GLU A 36 -3.85 10.03 -14.99
CA GLU A 36 -3.21 8.73 -14.80
C GLU A 36 -4.06 7.88 -13.86
N LEU A 37 -4.28 6.61 -14.20
CA LEU A 37 -5.23 5.74 -13.53
C LEU A 37 -4.58 4.39 -13.26
N LEU A 38 -4.77 3.87 -12.04
CA LEU A 38 -4.36 2.52 -11.68
C LEU A 38 -5.47 1.51 -11.98
N PRO A 39 -5.11 0.29 -12.37
CA PRO A 39 -6.08 -0.79 -12.52
C PRO A 39 -6.65 -1.18 -11.15
N VAL A 40 -7.96 -1.38 -11.09
CA VAL A 40 -8.66 -2.00 -9.94
C VAL A 40 -9.24 -3.35 -10.36
N ASP A 41 -9.52 -4.20 -9.38
CA ASP A 41 -10.13 -5.50 -9.60
C ASP A 41 -11.57 -5.39 -10.14
N GLU A 42 -12.03 -6.37 -10.90
CA GLU A 42 -13.34 -6.38 -11.57
C GLU A 42 -14.53 -6.27 -10.59
N SER A 43 -14.40 -6.87 -9.41
CA SER A 43 -15.44 -6.92 -8.36
C SER A 43 -15.89 -5.53 -7.88
N TYR A 44 -15.06 -4.51 -8.14
CA TYR A 44 -15.25 -3.13 -7.75
C TYR A 44 -15.98 -2.27 -8.79
N VAL A 45 -16.15 -2.77 -10.03
CA VAL A 45 -16.70 -2.00 -11.15
C VAL A 45 -18.06 -2.52 -11.63
N LEU A 46 -18.35 -3.80 -11.43
CA LEU A 46 -19.61 -4.44 -11.86
C LEU A 46 -20.57 -4.67 -10.68
N PRO A 47 -21.87 -4.35 -10.78
CA PRO A 47 -22.83 -4.62 -9.70
C PRO A 47 -23.00 -6.12 -9.44
N GLN A 48 -22.98 -6.52 -8.16
CA GLN A 48 -23.49 -7.83 -7.77
C GLN A 48 -24.99 -7.89 -8.08
N SER A 49 -25.44 -8.96 -8.72
CA SER A 49 -26.84 -9.18 -9.02
C SER A 49 -27.62 -9.49 -7.73
N GLU A 50 -28.20 -8.48 -7.09
CA GLU A 50 -29.11 -8.70 -5.96
C GLU A 50 -30.54 -9.02 -6.43
N GLU A 51 -30.98 -10.25 -6.16
CA GLU A 51 -32.39 -10.58 -5.98
C GLU A 51 -32.85 -10.03 -4.61
N GLY A 52 -33.42 -8.82 -4.58
CA GLY A 52 -34.05 -8.29 -3.36
C GLY A 52 -34.39 -6.82 -3.48
N GLY A 53 -35.68 -6.49 -3.57
CA GLY A 53 -36.14 -5.13 -3.82
C GLY A 53 -35.89 -4.14 -2.68
N GLY A 54 -35.10 -3.11 -2.96
CA GLY A 54 -35.00 -1.85 -2.21
C GLY A 54 -34.25 -0.81 -3.04
N GLY A 55 -34.96 0.14 -3.66
CA GLY A 55 -34.35 1.13 -4.54
C GLY A 55 -33.52 2.17 -3.77
N GLY A 56 -32.21 2.08 -3.92
CA GLY A 56 -31.24 3.15 -3.68
C GLY A 56 -30.18 3.10 -4.78
N ASP A 57 -29.90 4.23 -5.43
CA ASP A 57 -28.89 4.39 -6.50
C ASP A 57 -27.45 4.20 -5.96
N ASN A 58 -27.10 3.00 -5.48
CA ASN A 58 -25.72 2.68 -5.10
C ASN A 58 -24.99 2.08 -6.31
N ASN A 59 -24.17 2.91 -6.97
CA ASN A 59 -23.24 2.44 -7.98
C ASN A 59 -22.02 1.81 -7.26
N PRO A 60 -21.62 0.56 -7.54
CA PRO A 60 -20.49 -0.12 -6.87
C PRO A 60 -19.18 0.68 -6.93
N LEU A 61 -19.02 1.45 -8.02
CA LEU A 61 -17.89 2.35 -8.25
C LEU A 61 -17.77 3.48 -7.22
N ASP A 62 -18.89 3.95 -6.68
CA ASP A 62 -18.87 5.05 -5.71
C ASP A 62 -18.12 4.62 -4.43
N ASN A 63 -18.12 3.32 -4.10
CA ASN A 63 -17.44 2.76 -2.93
C ASN A 63 -15.91 2.72 -3.03
N LEU A 64 -15.32 2.99 -4.21
CA LEU A 64 -13.85 3.04 -4.40
C LEU A 64 -13.28 4.43 -4.52
N ALA A 65 -14.14 5.44 -4.64
CA ALA A 65 -13.66 6.77 -4.99
C ALA A 65 -12.74 7.34 -3.89
N LEU A 66 -12.90 6.89 -2.65
CA LEU A 66 -12.02 7.23 -1.52
C LEU A 66 -10.65 6.53 -1.63
N GLU A 67 -10.64 5.23 -1.91
CA GLU A 67 -9.49 4.35 -2.09
C GLU A 67 -8.64 4.76 -3.30
N GLN A 68 -9.30 5.20 -4.38
CA GLN A 68 -8.63 5.76 -5.54
C GLN A 68 -8.01 7.12 -5.22
N LYS A 69 -8.71 7.94 -4.44
CA LYS A 69 -8.22 9.27 -4.07
C LYS A 69 -6.99 9.20 -3.19
N ASP A 70 -6.90 8.21 -2.31
CA ASP A 70 -5.72 7.97 -1.47
C ASP A 70 -4.47 7.55 -2.26
N LYS A 71 -4.64 6.98 -3.45
CA LYS A 71 -3.53 6.64 -4.36
C LYS A 71 -3.13 7.78 -5.28
N SER A 72 -3.84 8.91 -5.25
CA SER A 72 -3.51 10.10 -6.04
C SER A 72 -3.06 11.25 -5.15
N THR A 73 -2.08 12.01 -5.62
CA THR A 73 -1.68 13.26 -4.99
C THR A 73 -2.14 14.44 -5.85
N THR A 74 -2.83 15.40 -5.22
CA THR A 74 -3.15 16.70 -5.82
C THR A 74 -2.04 17.71 -5.54
N PHE A 75 -1.34 18.14 -6.58
CA PHE A 75 -0.40 19.26 -6.50
C PHE A 75 -1.07 20.57 -6.93
N SER A 76 -0.89 21.64 -6.16
CA SER A 76 -1.22 23.00 -6.59
C SER A 76 0.06 23.71 -7.04
N VAL A 77 0.17 23.93 -8.35
CA VAL A 77 1.33 24.55 -9.00
C VAL A 77 1.04 26.03 -9.23
N THR A 78 1.77 26.90 -8.55
CA THR A 78 1.72 28.35 -8.71
C THR A 78 2.93 28.82 -9.52
N ILE A 79 2.72 29.53 -10.62
CA ILE A 79 3.78 30.04 -11.48
C ILE A 79 3.74 31.56 -11.49
N LYS A 80 4.90 32.19 -11.24
CA LYS A 80 5.07 33.65 -11.36
C LYS A 80 5.76 33.99 -12.67
N THR A 81 5.05 34.67 -13.57
CA THR A 81 5.64 35.30 -14.75
C THR A 81 6.27 36.64 -14.35
N GLY A 82 7.50 36.89 -14.78
CA GLY A 82 8.26 38.03 -14.28
C GLY A 82 7.89 39.37 -14.92
N VAL A 83 8.46 40.43 -14.36
CA VAL A 83 8.13 41.83 -14.71
C VAL A 83 8.89 42.38 -15.92
N LYS A 84 9.76 41.59 -16.56
CA LYS A 84 10.55 42.04 -17.72
C LYS A 84 9.66 42.42 -18.90
N LYS A 85 10.16 43.30 -19.78
CA LYS A 85 9.43 43.68 -20.99
C LYS A 85 9.26 42.44 -21.88
N ASN A 86 8.04 42.19 -22.37
CA ASN A 86 7.66 41.01 -23.16
C ASN A 86 7.89 39.67 -22.43
N ALA A 87 7.77 39.66 -21.09
CA ALA A 87 7.97 38.45 -20.29
C ALA A 87 6.86 37.39 -20.45
N GLY A 88 5.66 37.77 -20.91
CA GLY A 88 4.54 36.85 -21.07
C GLY A 88 4.64 36.02 -22.34
N THR A 89 3.96 34.86 -22.37
CA THR A 89 4.00 33.90 -23.49
C THR A 89 2.61 33.51 -23.96
N ASP A 90 2.48 33.28 -25.27
CA ASP A 90 1.30 32.68 -25.88
C ASP A 90 1.51 31.22 -26.32
N ALA A 91 2.68 30.64 -25.99
CA ALA A 91 3.00 29.25 -26.25
C ALA A 91 2.27 28.30 -25.29
N ASN A 92 2.11 27.03 -25.69
CA ASN A 92 1.54 26.05 -24.79
C ASN A 92 2.58 25.61 -23.77
N VAL A 93 2.35 25.98 -22.51
CA VAL A 93 3.23 25.66 -21.38
C VAL A 93 2.92 24.26 -20.83
N PHE A 94 3.97 23.51 -20.51
CA PHE A 94 3.89 22.22 -19.82
C PHE A 94 4.81 22.19 -18.60
N ILE A 95 4.50 21.28 -17.69
CA ILE A 95 5.27 20.98 -16.48
C ILE A 95 5.44 19.46 -16.32
N THR A 96 6.55 19.02 -15.72
CA THR A 96 6.72 17.67 -15.19
C THR A 96 7.20 17.77 -13.75
N LEU A 97 6.52 17.09 -12.84
CA LEU A 97 6.89 16.98 -11.43
C LEU A 97 7.64 15.66 -11.24
N PHE A 98 8.81 15.68 -10.62
CA PHE A 98 9.64 14.49 -10.36
C PHE A 98 9.73 14.23 -8.86
N GLY A 99 9.24 13.07 -8.42
CA GLY A 99 9.39 12.59 -7.05
C GLY A 99 10.39 11.44 -6.93
N THR A 100 10.54 10.89 -5.72
CA THR A 100 11.46 9.79 -5.42
C THR A 100 10.98 8.43 -5.96
N GLN A 101 9.68 8.28 -6.20
CA GLN A 101 9.06 7.04 -6.66
C GLN A 101 8.74 7.09 -8.17
N ASP A 102 8.29 8.26 -8.69
CA ASP A 102 7.90 8.42 -10.10
C ASP A 102 7.93 9.90 -10.57
N ASP A 103 7.54 10.16 -11.83
CA ASP A 103 7.30 11.49 -12.38
C ASP A 103 5.99 11.61 -13.17
N THR A 104 5.39 12.81 -13.22
CA THR A 104 4.09 13.01 -13.87
C THR A 104 4.10 12.82 -15.40
N GLY A 105 5.27 12.65 -16.00
CA GLY A 105 5.50 12.95 -17.41
C GLY A 105 5.14 14.40 -17.74
N MET A 106 4.99 14.69 -19.03
CA MET A 106 4.71 16.05 -19.52
C MET A 106 3.21 16.42 -19.40
N THR A 107 2.88 17.29 -18.46
CA THR A 107 1.52 17.79 -18.17
C THR A 107 1.31 19.19 -18.74
N LEU A 108 0.31 19.39 -19.61
CA LEU A 108 0.03 20.69 -20.23
C LEU A 108 -0.83 21.59 -19.32
N LEU A 109 -0.40 22.83 -19.10
CA LEU A 109 -1.07 23.79 -18.21
C LEU A 109 -2.17 24.58 -18.94
N LYS A 110 -3.36 23.97 -19.02
CA LYS A 110 -4.48 24.46 -19.85
C LYS A 110 -5.48 25.37 -19.13
N SER A 111 -5.80 25.13 -17.86
CA SER A 111 -6.80 25.93 -17.13
C SER A 111 -6.18 26.51 -15.87
N SER A 112 -6.15 27.83 -15.72
CA SER A 112 -5.71 28.46 -14.47
C SER A 112 -6.90 28.80 -13.59
N LYS A 113 -6.78 28.60 -12.28
CA LYS A 113 -7.77 29.02 -11.28
C LYS A 113 -7.91 30.54 -11.14
N THR A 114 -6.93 31.30 -11.63
CA THR A 114 -6.80 32.74 -11.34
C THR A 114 -7.17 33.63 -12.52
N ASN A 115 -6.72 33.28 -13.73
CA ASN A 115 -6.83 34.15 -14.90
C ASN A 115 -7.21 33.33 -16.15
N SER A 116 -8.15 33.85 -16.94
CA SER A 116 -8.55 33.23 -18.21
C SER A 116 -7.50 33.42 -19.31
N ASN A 117 -6.81 34.56 -19.32
CA ASN A 117 -5.63 34.81 -20.13
C ASN A 117 -4.38 34.56 -19.27
N LYS A 118 -3.60 33.54 -19.60
CA LYS A 118 -2.57 32.95 -18.73
C LYS A 118 -1.18 33.42 -19.14
N PHE A 119 -0.26 33.44 -18.20
CA PHE A 119 1.18 33.70 -18.40
C PHE A 119 1.46 35.08 -18.98
N GLU A 120 0.70 36.08 -18.53
CA GLU A 120 0.91 37.47 -18.88
C GLU A 120 2.06 38.08 -18.09
N ARG A 121 2.58 39.22 -18.56
CA ARG A 121 3.64 39.90 -17.81
C ARG A 121 3.17 40.24 -16.39
N ASP A 122 4.00 39.93 -15.39
CA ASP A 122 3.74 40.15 -13.96
C ASP A 122 2.52 39.40 -13.39
N SER A 123 2.03 38.38 -14.08
CA SER A 123 0.91 37.57 -13.59
C SER A 123 1.37 36.44 -12.67
N ILE A 124 0.44 35.95 -11.86
CA ILE A 124 0.56 34.72 -11.08
C ILE A 124 -0.56 33.80 -11.56
N GLU A 125 -0.21 32.59 -11.95
CA GLU A 125 -1.15 31.56 -12.35
C GLU A 125 -1.10 30.37 -11.40
N ILE A 126 -2.27 29.89 -10.97
CA ILE A 126 -2.40 28.66 -10.17
C ILE A 126 -3.04 27.57 -11.02
N PHE A 127 -2.45 26.38 -11.01
CA PHE A 127 -2.90 25.17 -11.70
C PHE A 127 -3.04 24.02 -10.71
N THR A 128 -3.97 23.11 -10.97
CA THR A 128 -4.02 21.80 -10.29
C THR A 128 -3.35 20.76 -11.18
N VAL A 129 -2.49 19.93 -10.60
CA VAL A 129 -1.92 18.74 -11.25
C VAL A 129 -2.20 17.56 -10.34
N GLU A 130 -2.95 16.57 -10.82
CA GLU A 130 -3.29 15.37 -10.04
C GLU A 130 -2.68 14.15 -10.73
N THR A 131 -1.90 13.36 -9.98
CA THR A 131 -1.15 12.18 -10.47
C THR A 131 -1.09 11.14 -9.36
N LEU A 132 -0.48 9.98 -9.61
CA LEU A 132 -0.21 8.99 -8.57
C LEU A 132 0.83 9.52 -7.57
N ASP A 133 0.95 8.86 -6.43
CA ASP A 133 1.95 9.22 -5.44
C ASP A 133 3.37 9.16 -6.06
N LEU A 134 4.02 10.33 -6.15
CA LEU A 134 5.36 10.46 -6.69
C LEU A 134 6.42 10.24 -5.60
N GLY A 135 6.02 10.08 -4.34
CA GLY A 135 6.91 10.25 -3.19
C GLY A 135 7.42 11.68 -3.05
N ASP A 136 8.59 11.84 -2.46
CA ASP A 136 9.15 13.16 -2.17
C ASP A 136 9.58 13.89 -3.45
N LEU A 137 8.92 15.01 -3.74
CA LEU A 137 9.25 15.84 -4.90
C LEU A 137 10.66 16.42 -4.75
N TRP A 138 11.48 16.35 -5.80
CA TRP A 138 12.85 16.90 -5.79
C TRP A 138 13.14 17.84 -6.96
N LYS A 139 12.39 17.73 -8.06
CA LYS A 139 12.61 18.52 -9.28
C LYS A 139 11.32 18.84 -10.02
N VAL A 140 11.29 20.00 -10.66
CA VAL A 140 10.24 20.43 -11.58
C VAL A 140 10.86 20.77 -12.92
N ARG A 141 10.35 20.19 -14.00
CA ARG A 141 10.67 20.63 -15.37
C ARG A 141 9.56 21.52 -15.89
N LEU A 142 9.88 22.74 -16.26
CA LEU A 142 8.95 23.69 -16.85
C LEU A 142 9.37 24.01 -18.29
N GLY A 143 8.44 24.02 -19.23
CA GLY A 143 8.75 24.28 -20.63
C GLY A 143 7.56 24.76 -21.45
N HIS A 144 7.82 25.14 -22.70
CA HIS A 144 6.77 25.47 -23.66
C HIS A 144 7.11 24.95 -25.07
N ASP A 145 6.11 24.83 -25.93
CA ASP A 145 6.25 24.28 -27.29
C ASP A 145 6.76 25.28 -28.35
N ASN A 146 7.05 26.51 -27.93
CA ASN A 146 7.50 27.62 -28.78
C ASN A 146 6.53 27.95 -29.94
N THR A 147 5.23 27.69 -29.77
CA THR A 147 4.17 28.13 -30.69
C THR A 147 3.65 29.52 -30.32
N GLY A 148 2.82 30.12 -31.18
CA GLY A 148 2.28 31.46 -30.96
C GLY A 148 3.10 32.60 -31.60
N LYS A 149 2.64 33.84 -31.44
CA LYS A 149 3.26 35.07 -31.96
C LYS A 149 4.39 35.58 -31.07
N ALA A 150 4.35 35.29 -29.77
CA ALA A 150 5.34 35.71 -28.79
C ALA A 150 5.66 34.55 -27.83
N PRO A 151 6.37 33.50 -28.30
CA PRO A 151 6.59 32.29 -27.51
C PRO A 151 7.57 32.47 -26.34
N GLY A 152 8.42 33.51 -26.37
CA GLY A 152 9.45 33.71 -25.34
C GLY A 152 8.84 34.07 -24.00
N TRP A 153 9.27 33.40 -22.93
CA TRP A 153 8.66 33.50 -21.61
C TRP A 153 9.71 33.78 -20.54
N PHE A 154 9.48 34.70 -19.61
CA PHE A 154 10.38 34.93 -18.47
C PHE A 154 9.69 34.53 -17.17
N VAL A 155 10.23 33.49 -16.52
CA VAL A 155 9.66 32.91 -15.30
C VAL A 155 10.49 33.33 -14.10
N ASP A 156 9.85 33.89 -13.07
CA ASP A 156 10.52 34.24 -11.83
C ASP A 156 10.70 33.00 -10.94
N TRP A 157 9.61 32.31 -10.61
CA TRP A 157 9.62 31.12 -9.76
C TRP A 157 8.37 30.25 -9.99
N VAL A 158 8.46 29.01 -9.55
CA VAL A 158 7.34 28.06 -9.45
C VAL A 158 7.24 27.63 -7.98
N GLU A 159 6.04 27.59 -7.42
CA GLU A 159 5.75 27.02 -6.12
C GLU A 159 4.86 25.80 -6.32
N VAL A 160 5.20 24.68 -5.68
CA VAL A 160 4.40 23.46 -5.72
C VAL A 160 3.96 23.13 -4.31
N ASP A 161 2.66 23.21 -4.07
CA ASP A 161 2.02 22.79 -2.84
C ASP A 161 1.54 21.33 -2.98
N ALA A 162 2.00 20.45 -2.09
CA ALA A 162 1.73 19.01 -2.06
C ALA A 162 1.09 18.64 -0.70
N PRO A 163 -0.25 18.79 -0.58
CA PRO A 163 -0.96 18.58 0.68
C PRO A 163 -0.84 17.17 1.25
N SER A 164 -0.86 16.12 0.43
CA SER A 164 -0.68 14.73 0.88
C SER A 164 0.68 14.50 1.56
N LEU A 165 1.70 15.27 1.17
CA LEU A 165 3.04 15.23 1.76
C LEU A 165 3.23 16.24 2.91
N GLY A 166 2.25 17.12 3.14
CA GLY A 166 2.37 18.23 4.09
C GLY A 166 3.49 19.22 3.73
N LYS A 167 3.79 19.40 2.43
CA LYS A 167 4.94 20.18 1.94
C LYS A 167 4.51 21.22 0.91
N CYS A 168 4.98 22.46 1.05
CA CYS A 168 4.90 23.49 0.03
C CYS A 168 6.31 23.96 -0.36
N MET A 169 6.69 23.73 -1.61
CA MET A 169 8.07 23.81 -2.09
C MET A 169 8.26 24.92 -3.11
N MET A 170 9.37 25.66 -2.99
CA MET A 170 9.70 26.78 -3.87
C MET A 170 10.82 26.42 -4.85
N PHE A 171 10.58 26.69 -6.13
CA PHE A 171 11.47 26.41 -7.27
C PHE A 171 11.83 27.72 -7.98
N PRO A 172 12.94 28.39 -7.62
CA PRO A 172 13.35 29.62 -8.26
C PRO A 172 13.82 29.36 -9.71
N CYS A 173 13.42 30.23 -10.65
CA CYS A 173 13.84 30.16 -12.05
C CYS A 173 14.66 31.39 -12.46
N GLY A 174 14.05 32.57 -12.45
CA GLY A 174 14.68 33.85 -12.79
C GLY A 174 15.27 33.95 -14.21
N ARG A 175 14.78 33.15 -15.17
CA ARG A 175 15.38 33.01 -16.51
C ARG A 175 14.37 33.06 -17.65
N TRP A 176 14.86 33.33 -18.85
CA TRP A 176 14.03 33.23 -20.05
C TRP A 176 13.95 31.76 -20.50
N LEU A 177 12.78 31.35 -20.96
CA LEU A 177 12.50 30.17 -21.75
C LEU A 177 12.15 30.68 -23.15
N ALA A 178 13.15 30.78 -24.02
CA ALA A 178 13.00 31.40 -25.34
C ALA A 178 14.16 31.00 -26.26
N LYS A 179 13.90 30.77 -27.55
CA LYS A 179 14.95 30.46 -28.54
C LYS A 179 15.85 31.66 -28.90
N ASN A 180 15.38 32.88 -28.65
CA ASN A 180 16.01 34.12 -29.09
C ASN A 180 16.49 35.01 -27.93
N GLU A 181 16.33 34.58 -26.68
CA GLU A 181 16.78 35.29 -25.48
C GLU A 181 17.57 34.33 -24.58
N ASP A 182 18.36 34.88 -23.66
CA ASP A 182 19.17 34.14 -22.67
C ASP A 182 20.07 33.06 -23.31
N ASP A 183 19.90 31.77 -22.98
CA ASP A 183 20.71 30.66 -23.52
C ASP A 183 20.04 29.90 -24.68
N GLY A 184 18.90 30.39 -25.18
CA GLY A 184 18.16 29.75 -26.28
C GLY A 184 17.32 28.53 -25.88
N SER A 185 17.34 28.11 -24.61
CA SER A 185 16.51 27.00 -24.12
C SER A 185 15.07 27.43 -23.88
N ILE A 186 14.13 26.55 -24.19
CA ILE A 186 12.68 26.70 -23.96
C ILE A 186 12.16 25.80 -22.83
N ILE A 187 13.09 25.13 -22.11
CA ILE A 187 12.83 24.21 -21.00
C ILE A 187 13.81 24.51 -19.87
N ARG A 188 13.34 24.43 -18.62
CA ARG A 188 14.13 24.56 -17.39
C ARG A 188 13.83 23.42 -16.43
N ASP A 189 14.87 22.79 -15.93
CA ASP A 189 14.81 21.97 -14.74
C ASP A 189 15.10 22.86 -13.53
N LEU A 190 14.15 22.89 -12.61
CA LEU A 190 14.18 23.66 -11.39
C LEU A 190 14.25 22.69 -10.21
N PHE A 191 15.05 23.04 -9.23
CA PHE A 191 15.21 22.27 -8.00
C PHE A 191 14.68 23.10 -6.85
N HIS A 192 14.00 22.47 -5.91
CA HIS A 192 13.43 23.22 -4.80
C HIS A 192 14.53 23.67 -3.84
N THR A 193 14.30 24.80 -3.19
CA THR A 193 15.17 25.28 -2.12
C THR A 193 14.65 24.76 -0.78
N GLU A 194 15.30 23.74 -0.21
CA GLU A 194 14.92 23.08 1.05
C GLU A 194 14.63 24.08 2.19
N LEU A 195 15.48 25.10 2.35
CA LEU A 195 15.34 26.13 3.39
C LEU A 195 14.10 27.04 3.22
N GLN A 196 13.45 27.01 2.05
CA GLN A 196 12.21 27.75 1.79
C GLN A 196 10.98 26.84 1.73
N THR A 197 11.15 25.52 1.91
CA THR A 197 10.03 24.58 1.98
C THR A 197 9.24 24.83 3.27
N ARG A 198 7.92 24.99 3.14
CA ARG A 198 7.00 25.13 4.27
C ARG A 198 6.37 23.78 4.57
N LEU A 199 6.44 23.32 5.82
CA LEU A 199 5.82 22.08 6.28
C LEU A 199 4.52 22.38 7.03
N TYR A 200 3.51 21.52 6.86
CA TYR A 200 2.21 21.59 7.54
C TYR A 200 1.60 20.19 7.69
N THR A 201 0.48 20.07 8.42
CA THR A 201 -0.22 18.78 8.63
C THR A 201 -0.62 18.18 7.27
N PRO A 202 -0.23 16.93 6.96
CA PRO A 202 -0.63 16.26 5.73
C PRO A 202 -2.14 16.22 5.57
N PHE A 203 -2.59 16.21 4.32
CA PHE A 203 -4.01 16.10 3.98
C PHE A 203 -4.32 14.66 3.58
N VAL A 204 -5.39 14.11 4.13
CA VAL A 204 -5.92 12.79 3.78
C VAL A 204 -7.33 12.93 3.21
N PRO A 205 -7.76 11.99 2.35
CA PRO A 205 -9.09 12.05 1.79
C PRO A 205 -10.13 11.60 2.83
N TYR A 206 -11.18 12.40 2.97
CA TYR A 206 -12.39 12.07 3.71
C TYR A 206 -13.56 12.00 2.75
N GLU A 207 -14.41 11.01 2.93
CA GLU A 207 -15.71 10.93 2.30
C GLU A 207 -16.79 11.38 3.27
N ILE A 208 -17.57 12.38 2.89
CA ILE A 208 -18.54 13.06 3.74
C ILE A 208 -19.90 12.95 3.05
N THR A 209 -20.84 12.26 3.70
CA THR A 209 -22.20 12.10 3.21
C THR A 209 -23.19 12.81 4.13
N LEU A 210 -23.94 13.76 3.58
CA LEU A 210 -24.95 14.53 4.32
C LEU A 210 -26.34 14.06 3.95
N TYR A 211 -27.14 13.74 4.97
CA TYR A 211 -28.51 13.29 4.80
C TYR A 211 -29.50 14.38 5.21
N THR A 212 -30.32 14.82 4.27
CA THR A 212 -31.44 15.73 4.56
C THR A 212 -32.69 14.94 4.95
N SER A 213 -33.43 15.42 5.95
CA SER A 213 -34.63 14.72 6.41
C SER A 213 -35.79 14.82 5.40
N ASP A 214 -36.78 13.92 5.52
CA ASP A 214 -38.03 13.96 4.75
C ASP A 214 -39.06 14.96 5.35
N VAL A 215 -38.58 16.10 5.85
CA VAL A 215 -39.42 17.17 6.41
C VAL A 215 -39.71 18.21 5.34
N PHE A 216 -40.88 18.86 5.42
CA PHE A 216 -41.24 19.94 4.49
C PHE A 216 -40.16 21.04 4.51
N ALA A 217 -39.67 21.43 3.32
CA ALA A 217 -38.62 22.43 3.12
C ALA A 217 -37.25 22.11 3.75
N ALA A 218 -36.92 20.83 3.94
CA ALA A 218 -35.64 20.40 4.52
C ALA A 218 -34.39 20.67 3.66
N GLY A 219 -34.53 20.94 2.35
CA GLY A 219 -33.41 21.20 1.45
C GLY A 219 -32.95 22.66 1.41
N THR A 220 -31.75 22.93 0.88
CA THR A 220 -31.15 24.28 0.84
C THR A 220 -30.28 24.54 -0.39
N ASP A 221 -30.24 25.81 -0.80
CA ASP A 221 -29.29 26.33 -1.80
C ASP A 221 -28.02 26.94 -1.15
N ALA A 222 -27.94 26.93 0.19
CA ALA A 222 -26.80 27.47 0.91
C ALA A 222 -25.60 26.52 0.82
N ASN A 223 -24.39 27.07 0.76
CA ASN A 223 -23.20 26.23 0.76
C ASN A 223 -22.94 25.75 2.20
N ILE A 224 -22.99 24.44 2.38
CA ILE A 224 -22.72 23.77 3.66
C ILE A 224 -21.21 23.66 3.85
N PHE A 225 -20.76 23.94 5.07
CA PHE A 225 -19.39 23.72 5.49
C PHE A 225 -19.29 22.70 6.62
N ILE A 226 -18.11 22.11 6.74
CA ILE A 226 -17.75 21.19 7.81
C ILE A 226 -16.37 21.53 8.40
N ILE A 227 -16.19 21.21 9.68
CA ILE A 227 -14.90 21.12 10.37
C ILE A 227 -14.88 19.79 11.12
N ILE A 228 -13.80 19.03 10.97
CA ILE A 228 -13.59 17.75 11.66
C ILE A 228 -12.59 17.98 12.80
N TYR A 229 -12.88 17.42 13.98
CA TYR A 229 -12.01 17.52 15.16
C TYR A 229 -11.55 16.13 15.56
N GLY A 230 -10.24 15.97 15.71
CA GLY A 230 -9.63 14.79 16.30
C GLY A 230 -9.01 15.09 17.65
N CYS A 231 -8.16 14.17 18.11
CA CYS A 231 -7.53 14.28 19.42
C CYS A 231 -6.55 15.46 19.52
N ASP A 232 -6.28 15.89 20.76
CA ASP A 232 -5.27 16.90 21.12
C ASP A 232 -5.45 18.24 20.38
N ALA A 233 -6.71 18.63 20.15
CA ALA A 233 -7.13 19.85 19.46
C ALA A 233 -6.68 19.98 17.98
N VAL A 234 -6.33 18.87 17.32
CA VAL A 234 -6.12 18.85 15.87
C VAL A 234 -7.49 18.95 15.18
N CYS A 235 -7.65 19.91 14.27
CA CYS A 235 -8.88 20.06 13.51
C CYS A 235 -8.61 20.56 12.10
N THR A 236 -9.52 20.25 11.18
CA THR A 236 -9.45 20.75 9.81
C THR A 236 -9.75 22.24 9.76
N GLN A 237 -9.33 22.91 8.69
CA GLN A 237 -9.93 24.21 8.37
C GLN A 237 -11.41 24.06 7.99
N GLN A 238 -12.15 25.17 8.03
CA GLN A 238 -13.53 25.21 7.58
C GLN A 238 -13.61 24.96 6.06
N LYS A 239 -14.15 23.80 5.69
CA LYS A 239 -14.31 23.42 4.28
C LYS A 239 -15.75 23.59 3.83
N TYR A 240 -15.96 24.39 2.79
CA TYR A 240 -17.23 24.37 2.02
C TYR A 240 -17.25 23.18 1.07
N LEU A 241 -18.36 22.44 1.05
CA LEU A 241 -18.49 21.19 0.32
C LEU A 241 -18.72 21.40 -1.18
N CYS A 242 -19.50 22.41 -1.56
CA CYS A 242 -19.68 22.78 -2.97
C CYS A 242 -18.66 23.84 -3.40
N THR A 243 -18.02 23.62 -4.54
CA THR A 243 -17.02 24.54 -5.12
C THR A 243 -17.66 25.69 -5.89
N ASN A 244 -18.89 25.51 -6.39
CA ASN A 244 -19.56 26.47 -7.25
C ASN A 244 -21.09 26.51 -7.03
N LYS A 245 -21.75 27.55 -7.58
CA LYS A 245 -23.21 27.77 -7.43
C LYS A 245 -24.08 26.75 -8.15
N ARG A 246 -23.51 25.98 -9.08
CA ARG A 246 -24.22 24.97 -9.84
C ARG A 246 -24.36 23.69 -9.00
N GLU A 247 -23.28 23.24 -8.38
CA GLU A 247 -23.28 22.16 -7.39
C GLU A 247 -24.25 22.45 -6.24
N GLN A 248 -24.24 23.70 -5.72
CA GLN A 248 -25.17 24.12 -4.64
C GLN A 248 -26.66 23.93 -4.96
N LYS A 249 -27.04 23.92 -6.25
CA LYS A 249 -28.43 23.70 -6.69
C LYS A 249 -28.75 22.24 -7.02
N GLN A 250 -27.74 21.39 -7.02
CA GLN A 250 -27.86 19.97 -7.35
C GLN A 250 -27.82 19.10 -6.09
N PHE A 251 -27.14 19.57 -5.05
CA PHE A 251 -27.00 18.89 -3.77
C PHE A 251 -27.97 19.46 -2.73
N PHE A 252 -28.14 18.72 -1.63
CA PHE A 252 -28.95 19.11 -0.46
C PHE A 252 -30.45 19.27 -0.72
N GLU A 253 -31.00 18.49 -1.66
CA GLU A 253 -32.45 18.38 -1.86
C GLU A 253 -33.12 17.66 -0.70
N ARG A 254 -34.43 17.83 -0.49
CA ARG A 254 -35.18 17.10 0.55
C ARG A 254 -35.09 15.58 0.35
N LYS A 255 -34.91 14.83 1.45
CA LYS A 255 -34.82 13.36 1.44
C LYS A 255 -33.74 12.86 0.48
N SER A 256 -32.58 13.48 0.53
CA SER A 256 -31.44 13.12 -0.30
C SER A 256 -30.19 12.88 0.54
N ALA A 257 -29.28 12.08 -0.02
CA ALA A 257 -27.92 11.92 0.46
C ALA A 257 -26.99 12.65 -0.51
N SER A 258 -26.14 13.54 -0.02
CA SER A 258 -25.15 14.26 -0.81
C SER A 258 -23.74 13.87 -0.35
N ARG A 259 -23.01 13.13 -1.19
CA ARG A 259 -21.68 12.56 -0.91
C ARG A 259 -20.59 13.43 -1.54
N PHE A 260 -19.53 13.68 -0.78
CA PHE A 260 -18.37 14.49 -1.19
C PHE A 260 -17.08 13.78 -0.77
N ILE A 261 -16.08 13.76 -1.65
CA ILE A 261 -14.72 13.31 -1.29
C ILE A 261 -13.83 14.55 -1.28
N VAL A 262 -13.23 14.83 -0.13
CA VAL A 262 -12.45 16.05 0.10
C VAL A 262 -11.13 15.70 0.79
N GLU A 263 -10.03 16.26 0.29
CA GLU A 263 -8.74 16.26 0.98
C GLU A 263 -8.78 17.34 2.07
N LEU A 264 -8.59 16.94 3.33
CA LEU A 264 -8.54 17.81 4.50
C LEU A 264 -7.36 17.41 5.39
N GLU A 265 -6.97 18.28 6.31
CA GLU A 265 -5.92 17.99 7.30
C GLU A 265 -6.20 16.68 8.03
N ASP A 266 -5.19 15.82 8.16
CA ASP A 266 -5.31 14.58 8.93
C ASP A 266 -5.51 14.90 10.42
N VAL A 267 -6.72 14.64 10.91
CA VAL A 267 -7.06 14.83 12.32
C VAL A 267 -6.66 13.66 13.22
N GLY A 268 -5.97 12.65 12.67
CA GLY A 268 -5.54 11.44 13.38
C GLY A 268 -6.61 10.36 13.41
N GLU A 269 -6.34 9.27 14.14
CA GLU A 269 -7.15 8.04 14.14
C GLU A 269 -8.57 8.21 14.67
N ILE A 270 -8.78 9.13 15.62
CA ILE A 270 -10.05 9.29 16.31
C ILE A 270 -10.66 10.62 15.93
N ILE A 271 -11.86 10.60 15.34
CA ILE A 271 -12.69 11.80 15.16
C ILE A 271 -13.58 11.96 16.40
N GLU A 272 -13.33 12.99 17.21
CA GLU A 272 -14.04 13.21 18.47
C GLU A 272 -15.37 13.95 18.27
N LYS A 273 -15.42 14.89 17.31
CA LYS A 273 -16.63 15.62 16.94
C LYS A 273 -16.52 16.26 15.56
N ILE A 274 -17.65 16.73 15.04
CA ILE A 274 -17.71 17.55 13.83
C ILE A 274 -18.49 18.83 14.10
N ARG A 275 -18.20 19.88 13.33
CA ARG A 275 -19.02 21.10 13.27
C ARG A 275 -19.55 21.26 11.86
N ILE A 276 -20.87 21.38 11.72
CA ILE A 276 -21.55 21.61 10.45
C ILE A 276 -22.31 22.94 10.48
N GLY A 277 -22.37 23.63 9.35
CA GLY A 277 -23.11 24.87 9.21
C GLY A 277 -23.23 25.32 7.76
N HIS A 278 -23.79 26.50 7.52
CA HIS A 278 -23.95 27.04 6.16
C HIS A 278 -23.69 28.55 6.11
N ASN A 279 -23.38 29.05 4.92
CA ASN A 279 -23.09 30.48 4.68
C ASN A 279 -24.34 31.40 4.67
N ASN A 280 -25.53 30.86 4.95
CA ASN A 280 -26.81 31.56 4.96
C ASN A 280 -27.16 32.32 3.66
N THR A 281 -26.67 31.85 2.50
CA THR A 281 -27.01 32.41 1.18
C THR A 281 -28.13 31.65 0.50
N GLY A 282 -28.86 32.28 -0.42
CA GLY A 282 -29.96 31.65 -1.18
C GLY A 282 -31.34 32.15 -0.74
N MET A 283 -32.39 31.67 -1.40
CA MET A 283 -33.77 32.10 -1.15
C MET A 283 -34.40 31.39 0.05
N ASN A 284 -33.95 30.15 0.32
CA ASN A 284 -34.26 29.38 1.54
C ASN A 284 -32.96 28.78 2.09
N PRO A 285 -32.17 29.54 2.88
CA PRO A 285 -30.87 29.07 3.34
C PRO A 285 -30.94 28.01 4.43
N GLY A 286 -32.08 27.88 5.12
CA GLY A 286 -32.28 26.93 6.20
C GLY A 286 -32.48 25.51 5.69
N TRP A 287 -31.92 24.53 6.40
CA TRP A 287 -32.06 23.12 6.07
C TRP A 287 -32.28 22.25 7.31
N HIS A 288 -32.81 21.06 7.10
CA HIS A 288 -32.97 20.06 8.16
C HIS A 288 -32.01 18.90 7.94
N CYS A 289 -31.03 18.78 8.83
CA CYS A 289 -30.02 17.72 8.80
C CYS A 289 -30.53 16.51 9.59
N SER A 290 -30.55 15.33 8.97
CA SER A 290 -30.85 14.07 9.65
C SER A 290 -29.60 13.58 10.39
N HIS A 291 -28.54 13.28 9.66
CA HIS A 291 -27.24 12.84 10.17
C HIS A 291 -26.17 13.11 9.11
N VAL A 292 -24.91 12.99 9.53
CA VAL A 292 -23.74 13.08 8.66
C VAL A 292 -22.91 11.83 8.86
N ASP A 293 -22.51 11.20 7.77
CA ASP A 293 -21.56 10.09 7.79
C ASP A 293 -20.21 10.59 7.29
N ILE A 294 -19.14 10.22 8.00
CA ILE A 294 -17.76 10.45 7.58
C ILE A 294 -17.08 9.10 7.43
N ARG A 295 -16.76 8.74 6.18
CA ARG A 295 -15.98 7.56 5.83
C ARG A 295 -14.52 7.95 5.56
N ARG A 296 -13.58 7.23 6.15
CA ARG A 296 -12.13 7.41 5.99
C ARG A 296 -11.46 6.05 5.86
N LEU A 297 -10.32 6.00 5.20
CA LEU A 297 -9.53 4.76 5.13
C LEU A 297 -8.91 4.47 6.51
N LEU A 298 -8.80 3.19 6.82
CA LEU A 298 -8.02 2.76 7.98
C LEU A 298 -6.52 3.04 7.73
N PRO A 299 -5.70 3.21 8.79
CA PRO A 299 -4.26 3.45 8.64
C PRO A 299 -3.53 2.45 7.72
N ASP A 300 -3.99 1.20 7.69
CA ASP A 300 -3.48 0.07 6.88
C ASP A 300 -3.84 0.17 5.40
N LYS A 301 -4.82 1.02 5.07
CA LYS A 301 -5.47 1.10 3.75
C LYS A 301 -6.10 -0.22 3.29
N ASP A 302 -6.35 -1.17 4.21
CA ASP A 302 -6.99 -2.46 3.96
C ASP A 302 -8.50 -2.43 4.26
N GLY A 303 -9.07 -1.24 4.38
CA GLY A 303 -10.47 -1.04 4.71
C GLY A 303 -10.82 0.42 4.91
N ALA A 304 -12.06 0.65 5.29
CA ALA A 304 -12.57 1.97 5.65
C ALA A 304 -13.41 1.88 6.91
N GLU A 305 -13.43 2.95 7.68
CA GLU A 305 -14.38 3.16 8.77
C GLU A 305 -15.32 4.32 8.44
N THR A 306 -16.59 4.16 8.79
CA THR A 306 -17.65 5.16 8.64
C THR A 306 -18.18 5.50 10.02
N LEU A 307 -18.06 6.77 10.40
CA LEU A 307 -18.61 7.31 11.64
C LEU A 307 -19.90 8.06 11.35
N THR A 308 -20.96 7.72 12.07
CA THR A 308 -22.28 8.37 11.94
C THR A 308 -22.49 9.40 13.06
N PHE A 309 -22.81 10.63 12.66
CA PHE A 309 -23.05 11.79 13.52
C PHE A 309 -24.53 12.18 13.45
N PRO A 310 -25.36 11.80 14.45
CA PRO A 310 -26.77 12.14 14.46
C PRO A 310 -26.99 13.64 14.66
N CYS A 311 -27.93 14.22 13.92
CA CYS A 311 -28.32 15.64 14.08
C CYS A 311 -29.80 15.79 14.39
N ASP A 312 -30.68 15.38 13.47
CA ASP A 312 -32.14 15.53 13.47
C ASP A 312 -32.66 16.93 13.89
N ARG A 313 -32.07 17.99 13.32
CA ARG A 313 -32.41 19.39 13.68
C ARG A 313 -32.39 20.31 12.47
N TRP A 314 -33.12 21.43 12.59
CA TRP A 314 -32.96 22.56 11.68
C TRP A 314 -31.66 23.33 11.96
N LEU A 315 -30.99 23.70 10.88
CA LEU A 315 -29.92 24.70 10.84
C LEU A 315 -30.46 25.88 10.02
N ALA A 316 -31.13 26.81 10.69
CA ALA A 316 -31.85 27.91 10.05
C ALA A 316 -32.02 29.08 11.03
N THR A 317 -32.11 30.31 10.53
CA THR A 317 -32.43 31.48 11.38
C THR A 317 -33.93 31.65 11.65
N SER A 318 -34.78 30.98 10.85
CA SER A 318 -36.24 31.09 10.88
C SER A 318 -36.95 29.96 11.64
N GLU A 319 -36.29 28.81 11.79
CA GLU A 319 -36.86 27.58 12.36
C GLU A 319 -36.13 27.18 13.65
N ASP A 320 -36.75 26.27 14.41
CA ASP A 320 -36.18 25.63 15.61
C ASP A 320 -35.58 26.62 16.63
N ASP A 321 -34.30 26.47 17.00
CA ASP A 321 -33.60 27.32 17.96
C ASP A 321 -32.86 28.50 17.31
N LYS A 322 -33.12 28.73 16.02
CA LYS A 322 -32.53 29.78 15.19
C LYS A 322 -31.00 29.69 15.02
N LYS A 323 -30.39 28.55 15.36
CA LYS A 323 -28.96 28.29 15.14
C LYS A 323 -28.74 27.77 13.71
N THR A 324 -27.67 28.22 13.07
CA THR A 324 -27.26 27.80 11.71
C THR A 324 -26.02 26.89 11.72
N ILE A 325 -25.54 26.53 12.91
CA ILE A 325 -24.34 25.74 13.15
C ILE A 325 -24.66 24.72 14.26
N ARG A 326 -24.18 23.48 14.09
CA ARG A 326 -24.27 22.40 15.08
C ARG A 326 -22.91 21.77 15.32
N GLU A 327 -22.68 21.32 16.54
CA GLU A 327 -21.59 20.40 16.89
C GLU A 327 -22.19 19.03 17.17
N LEU A 328 -21.68 18.01 16.50
CA LEU A 328 -22.18 16.65 16.55
C LEU A 328 -21.06 15.71 16.99
N VAL A 329 -21.40 14.71 17.79
CA VAL A 329 -20.47 13.67 18.27
C VAL A 329 -20.82 12.34 17.59
N PRO A 330 -19.84 11.45 17.36
CA PRO A 330 -20.11 10.18 16.69
C PRO A 330 -20.93 9.26 17.61
N TYR A 331 -21.86 8.53 17.02
CA TYR A 331 -22.73 7.59 17.73
C TYR A 331 -22.42 6.14 17.34
N ASP A 332 -22.34 5.86 16.03
CA ASP A 332 -22.03 4.54 15.48
C ASP A 332 -20.72 4.58 14.68
N ILE A 333 -19.97 3.48 14.77
CA ILE A 333 -18.81 3.19 13.93
C ILE A 333 -19.10 1.91 13.14
N PHE A 334 -19.02 2.01 11.82
CA PHE A 334 -19.10 0.90 10.90
C PHE A 334 -17.74 0.71 10.21
N THR A 335 -17.10 -0.44 10.41
CA THR A 335 -15.80 -0.74 9.84
C THR A 335 -15.91 -1.86 8.81
N GLU A 336 -15.37 -1.62 7.62
CA GLU A 336 -15.27 -2.58 6.53
C GLU A 336 -13.79 -2.87 6.29
N LYS A 337 -13.33 -4.08 6.62
CA LYS A 337 -11.92 -4.47 6.52
C LYS A 337 -11.76 -5.69 5.62
N TYR A 338 -10.93 -5.57 4.59
CA TYR A 338 -10.57 -6.66 3.70
C TYR A 338 -9.57 -7.58 4.39
N MET A 339 -9.96 -8.83 4.55
CA MET A 339 -9.08 -9.87 5.05
C MET A 339 -8.09 -10.27 3.95
N LYS A 340 -6.92 -10.73 4.37
CA LYS A 340 -5.85 -11.22 3.47
C LYS A 340 -6.26 -12.45 2.62
N ASP A 341 -7.46 -13.02 2.81
CA ASP A 341 -8.06 -14.06 1.94
C ASP A 341 -9.01 -13.47 0.87
N GLY A 342 -9.13 -12.14 0.81
CA GLY A 342 -10.03 -11.41 -0.08
C GLY A 342 -11.44 -11.19 0.45
N SER A 343 -11.81 -11.73 1.63
CA SER A 343 -13.14 -11.58 2.22
C SER A 343 -13.31 -10.25 2.97
N LEU A 344 -14.48 -9.61 2.84
CA LEU A 344 -14.80 -8.34 3.52
C LEU A 344 -15.45 -8.62 4.88
N ARG A 345 -14.79 -8.21 5.97
CA ARG A 345 -15.38 -8.24 7.32
C ARG A 345 -16.02 -6.90 7.65
N GLN A 346 -17.29 -6.94 7.99
CA GLN A 346 -18.09 -5.78 8.38
C GLN A 346 -18.37 -5.83 9.88
N VAL A 347 -18.01 -4.78 10.61
CA VAL A 347 -18.18 -4.67 12.07
C VAL A 347 -18.97 -3.41 12.40
N TYR A 348 -20.06 -3.56 13.15
CA TYR A 348 -20.82 -2.46 13.72
C TYR A 348 -20.50 -2.34 15.21
N LYS A 349 -20.14 -1.13 15.66
CA LYS A 349 -19.83 -0.83 17.05
C LYS A 349 -20.47 0.51 17.45
N GLU A 350 -21.28 0.50 18.51
CA GLU A 350 -21.71 1.73 19.17
C GLU A 350 -20.53 2.37 19.93
N VAL A 351 -20.43 3.69 19.90
CA VAL A 351 -19.40 4.42 20.63
C VAL A 351 -19.69 4.34 22.14
N GLU A 352 -18.86 3.60 22.88
CA GLU A 352 -19.07 3.34 24.32
C GLU A 352 -18.98 4.60 25.21
N GLU A 353 -18.17 5.61 24.82
CA GLU A 353 -18.00 6.86 25.57
C GLU A 353 -17.82 8.10 24.66
N PRO A 354 -18.89 8.62 24.02
CA PRO A 354 -18.84 9.86 23.24
C PRO A 354 -18.57 11.07 24.16
N LEU A 355 -18.16 12.20 23.58
CA LEU A 355 -18.07 13.46 24.34
C LEU A 355 -19.47 13.91 24.74
N ASP A 356 -19.63 14.32 26.01
CA ASP A 356 -20.88 14.89 26.48
C ASP A 356 -21.10 16.28 25.88
N ILE A 357 -22.36 16.62 25.58
CA ILE A 357 -22.74 18.00 25.28
C ILE A 357 -22.96 18.72 26.62
N VAL A 358 -22.15 19.75 26.86
CA VAL A 358 -22.04 20.47 28.13
C VAL A 358 -22.55 21.91 27.97
N LEU A 359 -23.10 22.46 29.07
CA LEU A 359 -23.46 23.86 29.18
C LEU A 359 -22.34 24.61 29.92
N TYR A 360 -21.64 25.47 29.19
CA TYR A 360 -20.68 26.42 29.75
C TYR A 360 -21.40 27.72 30.07
N SER A 361 -21.33 28.16 31.31
CA SER A 361 -21.78 29.49 31.64
C SER A 361 -20.61 30.45 31.65
N VAL A 362 -20.74 31.50 30.86
CA VAL A 362 -19.73 32.51 30.60
C VAL A 362 -20.18 33.82 31.21
N GLN A 363 -19.48 34.29 32.24
CA GLN A 363 -19.71 35.58 32.86
C GLN A 363 -18.63 36.58 32.41
N ILE A 364 -19.06 37.65 31.73
CA ILE A 364 -18.18 38.68 31.21
C ILE A 364 -18.33 39.96 32.01
N PHE A 365 -17.22 40.47 32.55
CA PHE A 365 -17.17 41.70 33.32
C PHE A 365 -16.69 42.87 32.45
N THR A 366 -17.56 43.85 32.23
CA THR A 366 -17.23 45.08 31.53
C THR A 366 -16.70 46.09 32.55
N GLY A 367 -15.48 46.62 32.34
CA GLY A 367 -14.80 47.40 33.37
C GLY A 367 -15.49 48.72 33.72
N ASN A 368 -15.26 49.21 34.93
CA ASN A 368 -15.93 50.41 35.45
C ASN A 368 -15.23 51.73 35.07
N ILE A 369 -14.83 51.89 33.81
CA ILE A 369 -14.19 53.10 33.29
C ILE A 369 -15.11 53.85 32.31
N PRO A 370 -15.01 55.18 32.18
CA PRO A 370 -15.88 55.95 31.28
C PRO A 370 -15.83 55.45 29.83
N GLY A 371 -17.01 55.14 29.27
CA GLY A 371 -17.16 54.66 27.90
C GLY A 371 -16.69 53.23 27.67
N ALA A 372 -16.70 52.38 28.70
CA ALA A 372 -16.33 50.97 28.63
C ALA A 372 -17.41 50.06 28.04
N GLY A 373 -18.67 50.48 28.05
CA GLY A 373 -19.80 49.66 27.59
C GLY A 373 -19.97 49.67 26.07
N THR A 374 -20.51 48.58 25.52
CA THR A 374 -20.68 48.40 24.07
C THR A 374 -22.10 47.99 23.69
N ASP A 375 -22.61 48.59 22.62
CA ASP A 375 -23.88 48.18 21.99
C ASP A 375 -23.67 47.21 20.79
N ALA A 376 -22.40 46.98 20.42
CA ALA A 376 -22.02 46.14 19.30
C ALA A 376 -22.38 44.66 19.55
N LYS A 377 -22.44 43.87 18.48
CA LYS A 377 -22.61 42.42 18.64
C LYS A 377 -21.29 41.82 19.09
N VAL A 378 -21.32 41.14 20.24
CA VAL A 378 -20.16 40.49 20.85
C VAL A 378 -20.19 38.99 20.58
N TYR A 379 -19.01 38.44 20.34
CA TYR A 379 -18.78 37.04 20.06
C TYR A 379 -17.64 36.49 20.92
N ILE A 380 -17.75 35.21 21.31
CA ILE A 380 -16.71 34.48 22.04
C ILE A 380 -16.37 33.16 21.34
N THR A 381 -15.11 32.75 21.40
CA THR A 381 -14.67 31.37 21.13
C THR A 381 -13.91 30.86 22.33
N ILE A 382 -14.26 29.68 22.83
CA ILE A 382 -13.58 29.03 23.96
C ILE A 382 -12.77 27.86 23.39
N TYR A 383 -11.52 27.73 23.84
CA TYR A 383 -10.58 26.69 23.42
C TYR A 383 -10.16 25.85 24.64
N GLY A 384 -10.34 24.55 24.53
CA GLY A 384 -9.81 23.55 25.45
C GLY A 384 -8.99 22.49 24.71
N ASP A 385 -8.47 21.51 25.46
CA ASP A 385 -7.64 20.43 24.94
C ASP A 385 -8.41 19.40 24.10
N LEU A 386 -9.74 19.35 24.23
CA LEU A 386 -10.64 18.52 23.41
C LEU A 386 -11.33 19.32 22.28
N GLY A 387 -10.78 20.51 21.95
CA GLY A 387 -11.23 21.33 20.82
C GLY A 387 -11.78 22.70 21.22
N ASP A 388 -12.62 23.30 20.36
CA ASP A 388 -13.16 24.65 20.58
C ASP A 388 -14.68 24.74 20.39
N THR A 389 -15.27 25.84 20.85
CA THR A 389 -16.70 26.16 20.64
C THR A 389 -16.97 26.87 19.33
N GLY A 390 -15.96 27.32 18.60
CA GLY A 390 -16.13 28.23 17.47
C GLY A 390 -16.65 29.59 17.90
N GLU A 391 -16.97 30.45 16.95
CA GLU A 391 -17.51 31.77 17.24
C GLU A 391 -18.98 31.67 17.70
N ARG A 392 -19.27 32.13 18.93
CA ARG A 392 -20.59 32.11 19.56
C ARG A 392 -21.08 33.54 19.79
N TYR A 393 -22.24 33.88 19.24
CA TYR A 393 -22.85 35.20 19.41
C TYR A 393 -23.53 35.34 20.78
N LEU A 394 -23.17 36.37 21.54
CA LEU A 394 -23.67 36.64 22.88
C LEU A 394 -24.92 37.56 22.87
N GLY A 395 -25.99 37.07 22.24
CA GLY A 395 -27.21 37.85 21.99
C GLY A 395 -28.18 37.95 23.16
N LYS A 396 -28.27 36.91 23.99
CA LYS A 396 -29.20 36.79 25.12
C LYS A 396 -28.42 36.51 26.40
N SER A 397 -28.49 37.44 27.35
CA SER A 397 -27.93 37.26 28.69
C SER A 397 -29.02 36.73 29.62
N GLU A 398 -28.66 35.87 30.56
CA GLU A 398 -29.57 35.30 31.56
C GLU A 398 -29.96 36.31 32.64
N ASN A 399 -29.12 37.32 32.88
CA ASN A 399 -29.31 38.26 33.98
C ASN A 399 -29.64 39.70 33.53
N ARG A 400 -29.52 40.03 32.23
CA ARG A 400 -29.70 41.40 31.71
C ARG A 400 -30.27 41.47 30.29
N THR A 401 -31.12 42.47 30.05
CA THR A 401 -31.67 42.79 28.72
C THR A 401 -30.74 43.70 27.92
N ASN A 402 -30.21 44.74 28.56
CA ASN A 402 -29.16 45.59 28.01
C ASN A 402 -27.78 45.12 28.53
N LYS A 403 -26.94 44.63 27.61
CA LYS A 403 -25.76 43.82 27.91
C LYS A 403 -24.48 44.66 27.79
N PHE A 404 -23.41 44.22 28.44
CA PHE A 404 -22.06 44.80 28.29
C PHE A 404 -22.00 46.29 28.67
N GLU A 405 -22.73 46.66 29.71
CA GLU A 405 -22.75 48.02 30.21
C GLU A 405 -21.56 48.29 31.14
N ARG A 406 -21.19 49.56 31.28
CA ARG A 406 -20.06 49.93 32.14
C ARG A 406 -20.26 49.40 33.57
N GLY A 407 -19.26 48.66 34.09
CA GLY A 407 -19.25 48.16 35.46
C GLY A 407 -20.22 47.00 35.70
N THR A 408 -20.70 46.33 34.65
CA THR A 408 -21.64 45.21 34.77
C THR A 408 -20.99 43.86 34.50
N ALA A 409 -21.61 42.82 35.05
CA ALA A 409 -21.34 41.42 34.73
C ALA A 409 -22.56 40.83 34.02
N ASP A 410 -22.33 40.22 32.86
CA ASP A 410 -23.35 39.63 32.00
C ASP A 410 -23.08 38.12 31.86
N THR A 411 -24.10 37.28 32.05
CA THR A 411 -23.96 35.81 32.05
C THR A 411 -24.64 35.20 30.81
N PHE A 412 -23.94 34.29 30.14
CA PHE A 412 -24.39 33.62 28.92
C PHE A 412 -24.21 32.11 29.04
N ILE A 413 -25.19 31.33 28.57
CA ILE A 413 -25.08 29.87 28.50
C ILE A 413 -24.69 29.47 27.07
N ILE A 414 -23.58 28.75 26.96
CA ILE A 414 -23.04 28.22 25.71
C ILE A 414 -23.06 26.70 25.77
N GLU A 415 -23.83 26.12 24.85
CA GLU A 415 -23.87 24.68 24.63
C GLU A 415 -22.77 24.29 23.63
N ALA A 416 -21.92 23.34 24.01
CA ALA A 416 -20.85 22.77 23.17
C ALA A 416 -20.49 21.36 23.66
N ALA A 417 -19.83 20.56 22.81
CA ALA A 417 -19.20 19.33 23.28
C ALA A 417 -18.12 19.66 24.33
N ASP A 418 -17.92 18.76 25.30
CA ASP A 418 -16.93 18.94 26.36
C ASP A 418 -15.55 19.27 25.77
N LEU A 419 -15.04 20.43 26.15
CA LEU A 419 -13.77 20.99 25.70
C LEU A 419 -12.60 20.52 26.57
N GLY A 420 -12.87 19.82 27.67
CA GLY A 420 -11.87 19.43 28.66
C GLY A 420 -11.28 20.64 29.40
N VAL A 421 -9.95 20.71 29.50
CA VAL A 421 -9.24 21.78 30.18
C VAL A 421 -9.19 23.04 29.30
N ILE A 422 -10.03 24.02 29.62
CA ILE A 422 -10.07 25.31 28.92
C ILE A 422 -8.80 26.11 29.21
N TYR A 423 -8.11 26.56 28.18
CA TYR A 423 -6.86 27.31 28.33
C TYR A 423 -6.84 28.68 27.62
N LYS A 424 -7.74 28.91 26.64
CA LYS A 424 -7.74 30.12 25.80
C LYS A 424 -9.15 30.54 25.42
N ILE A 425 -9.40 31.84 25.32
CA ILE A 425 -10.62 32.41 24.74
C ILE A 425 -10.29 33.47 23.69
N LYS A 426 -11.15 33.62 22.69
CA LYS A 426 -11.17 34.74 21.75
C LYS A 426 -12.42 35.58 21.99
N LEU A 427 -12.28 36.88 22.21
CA LEU A 427 -13.40 37.82 22.21
C LEU A 427 -13.32 38.73 20.99
N ARG A 428 -14.46 38.99 20.35
CA ARG A 428 -14.59 39.90 19.20
C ARG A 428 -15.90 40.69 19.28
N HIS A 429 -15.93 41.89 18.72
CA HIS A 429 -17.19 42.57 18.38
C HIS A 429 -17.23 43.06 16.93
N ASP A 430 -18.43 43.24 16.38
CA ASP A 430 -18.64 43.63 14.98
C ASP A 430 -18.53 45.14 14.71
N ASN A 431 -18.19 45.93 15.72
CA ASN A 431 -18.16 47.39 15.67
C ASN A 431 -19.48 48.05 15.21
N SER A 432 -20.61 47.35 15.33
CA SER A 432 -21.91 47.90 14.97
C SER A 432 -22.37 48.95 16.00
N LYS A 433 -23.17 49.92 15.52
CA LYS A 433 -23.81 51.01 16.30
C LYS A 433 -22.84 52.09 16.84
N TRP A 434 -23.40 53.10 17.52
CA TRP A 434 -22.71 54.36 17.85
C TRP A 434 -21.65 54.20 18.95
N CYS A 435 -21.88 53.34 19.95
CA CYS A 435 -20.98 53.09 21.08
C CYS A 435 -20.39 51.68 21.01
N ALA A 436 -19.45 51.46 20.09
CA ALA A 436 -18.88 50.12 19.86
C ALA A 436 -17.64 49.81 20.71
N ASP A 437 -16.98 50.82 21.29
CA ASP A 437 -15.78 50.64 22.11
C ASP A 437 -16.11 49.79 23.35
N TRP A 438 -15.32 48.74 23.61
CA TRP A 438 -15.58 47.84 24.73
C TRP A 438 -14.33 47.65 25.59
N TYR A 439 -14.45 47.77 26.91
CA TYR A 439 -13.36 47.42 27.83
C TYR A 439 -13.74 46.21 28.68
N VAL A 440 -13.02 45.11 28.46
CA VAL A 440 -13.26 43.84 29.17
C VAL A 440 -12.29 43.76 30.33
N GLU A 441 -12.83 43.62 31.54
CA GLU A 441 -12.04 43.48 32.77
C GLU A 441 -11.55 42.05 32.95
N LYS A 442 -12.49 41.09 32.97
CA LYS A 442 -12.21 39.65 33.08
C LYS A 442 -13.37 38.84 32.51
N VAL A 443 -13.11 37.56 32.24
CA VAL A 443 -14.12 36.54 31.92
C VAL A 443 -13.96 35.38 32.89
N GLU A 444 -15.08 34.91 33.43
CA GLU A 444 -15.17 33.70 34.24
C GLU A 444 -16.02 32.68 33.48
N ILE A 445 -15.51 31.46 33.33
CA ILE A 445 -16.22 30.36 32.69
C ILE A 445 -16.34 29.24 33.70
N TRP A 446 -17.56 28.73 33.88
CA TRP A 446 -17.81 27.54 34.69
C TRP A 446 -18.47 26.44 33.85
N ASN A 447 -18.01 25.20 34.05
CA ASN A 447 -18.61 24.01 33.46
C ASN A 447 -19.61 23.44 34.48
N ASP A 448 -20.90 23.50 34.15
CA ASP A 448 -21.99 23.06 35.05
C ASP A 448 -22.00 21.54 35.29
N THR A 449 -21.26 20.75 34.49
CA THR A 449 -21.24 19.28 34.58
C THR A 449 -20.12 18.75 35.46
N ASN A 450 -18.92 19.35 35.39
CA ASN A 450 -17.74 18.86 36.11
C ASN A 450 -17.23 19.80 37.22
N GLU A 451 -17.93 20.92 37.46
CA GLU A 451 -17.61 21.94 38.47
C GLU A 451 -16.25 22.65 38.28
N ASP A 452 -15.66 22.61 37.07
CA ASP A 452 -14.42 23.34 36.78
C ASP A 452 -14.69 24.85 36.56
N GLU A 453 -13.81 25.69 37.15
CA GLU A 453 -13.84 27.16 37.02
C GLU A 453 -12.56 27.68 36.34
N PHE A 454 -12.72 28.53 35.33
CA PHE A 454 -11.61 29.11 34.56
C PHE A 454 -11.69 30.64 34.55
N LEU A 455 -10.56 31.30 34.86
CA LEU A 455 -10.48 32.77 34.97
C LEU A 455 -9.54 33.36 33.92
N PHE A 456 -10.06 34.29 33.12
CA PHE A 456 -9.32 35.04 32.10
C PHE A 456 -9.21 36.51 32.51
N LEU A 457 -7.99 36.96 32.79
CA LEU A 457 -7.72 38.36 33.10
C LEU A 457 -7.52 39.14 31.79
N CYS A 458 -8.53 39.91 31.40
CA CYS A 458 -8.53 40.62 30.12
C CYS A 458 -7.83 41.97 30.23
N GLY A 459 -8.40 42.90 31.00
CA GLY A 459 -7.86 44.24 31.27
C GLY A 459 -7.52 45.09 30.04
N ARG A 460 -8.30 44.99 28.95
CA ARG A 460 -7.97 45.60 27.65
C ARG A 460 -9.19 46.19 26.93
N TRP A 461 -8.94 47.18 26.07
CA TRP A 461 -9.92 47.71 25.13
C TRP A 461 -9.98 46.85 23.86
N LEU A 462 -11.19 46.58 23.39
CA LEU A 462 -11.51 46.18 22.02
C LEU A 462 -12.16 47.40 21.37
N SER A 463 -11.41 48.12 20.54
CA SER A 463 -11.80 49.41 19.95
C SER A 463 -10.90 49.77 18.78
N LEU A 464 -11.45 50.38 17.73
CA LEU A 464 -10.66 50.93 16.61
C LEU A 464 -9.98 52.25 16.99
N LYS A 465 -10.41 52.91 18.08
CA LYS A 465 -10.02 54.28 18.45
C LYS A 465 -9.15 54.32 19.70
N LYS A 466 -9.12 53.24 20.48
CA LYS A 466 -8.40 53.14 21.76
C LYS A 466 -7.40 51.99 21.70
N GLU A 467 -6.32 52.13 22.46
CA GLU A 467 -5.27 51.12 22.59
C GLU A 467 -4.61 50.75 21.23
N ASP A 468 -4.64 49.49 20.81
CA ASP A 468 -3.96 48.98 19.61
C ASP A 468 -4.86 48.88 18.38
N GLY A 469 -6.07 49.44 18.44
CA GLY A 469 -6.99 49.48 17.30
C GLY A 469 -7.65 48.13 16.98
N ARG A 470 -7.54 47.12 17.85
CA ARG A 470 -8.08 45.78 17.60
C ARG A 470 -9.51 45.63 18.15
N LEU A 471 -10.36 44.96 17.37
CA LEU A 471 -11.73 44.59 17.77
C LEU A 471 -11.85 43.13 18.22
N GLU A 472 -10.74 42.41 18.17
CA GLU A 472 -10.62 41.03 18.60
C GLU A 472 -9.35 40.83 19.42
N ARG A 473 -9.42 39.96 20.43
CA ARG A 473 -8.29 39.59 21.29
C ARG A 473 -8.37 38.16 21.74
N LEU A 474 -7.21 37.53 21.91
CA LEU A 474 -7.04 36.27 22.60
C LEU A 474 -6.66 36.54 24.06
N PHE A 475 -7.28 35.81 24.97
CA PHE A 475 -6.96 35.81 26.39
C PHE A 475 -6.68 34.38 26.84
N TYR A 476 -5.73 34.22 27.74
CA TYR A 476 -5.32 32.92 28.27
C TYR A 476 -5.74 32.82 29.73
N GLU A 477 -6.00 31.59 30.17
CA GLU A 477 -6.35 31.29 31.55
C GLU A 477 -5.23 31.76 32.49
N LYS A 478 -5.58 32.23 33.69
CA LYS A 478 -4.67 32.88 34.65
C LYS A 478 -3.44 32.04 35.00
N GLU A 479 -3.59 30.72 35.07
CA GLU A 479 -2.52 29.75 35.36
C GLU A 479 -1.87 29.12 34.11
N TYR A 480 -2.21 29.59 32.90
CA TYR A 480 -1.62 29.08 31.65
C TYR A 480 -0.11 29.39 31.56
N THR A 481 0.73 28.36 31.45
CA THR A 481 2.20 28.46 31.40
C THR A 481 2.81 28.14 30.02
N GLY A 482 1.98 27.83 29.01
CA GLY A 482 2.42 27.55 27.64
C GLY A 482 2.83 28.81 26.85
N ASP A 483 3.28 28.63 25.61
CA ASP A 483 3.69 29.75 24.75
C ASP A 483 2.52 30.71 24.47
N ARG A 484 2.75 32.00 24.68
CA ARG A 484 1.79 33.10 24.52
C ARG A 484 2.09 33.95 23.28
N SER A 485 3.07 33.56 22.47
CA SER A 485 3.61 34.36 21.36
C SER A 485 2.88 34.18 20.02
N SER A 486 2.11 33.10 19.86
CA SER A 486 1.52 32.72 18.58
C SER A 486 0.08 33.24 18.39
N ASN A 487 -0.13 33.90 17.25
CA ASN A 487 -1.45 34.25 16.72
C ASN A 487 -1.97 33.18 15.73
N CYS A 488 -1.35 32.00 15.71
CA CYS A 488 -1.64 30.91 14.77
C CYS A 488 -1.37 29.54 15.42
N SER A 489 -2.31 28.61 15.23
CA SER A 489 -2.12 27.19 15.47
C SER A 489 -1.24 26.62 14.34
N SER A 490 -0.02 26.15 14.65
CA SER A 490 0.85 25.39 13.74
C SER A 490 1.93 24.64 14.54
N PRO A 491 2.14 23.33 14.34
CA PRO A 491 3.14 22.50 15.03
C PRO A 491 4.61 22.68 14.56
N ALA A 492 4.99 23.86 14.06
CA ALA A 492 6.32 24.08 13.49
C ALA A 492 7.34 24.57 14.53
N ASP A 493 7.62 23.80 15.58
CA ASP A 493 8.69 24.10 16.56
C ASP A 493 9.27 22.85 17.26
N PHE A 494 9.60 21.77 16.53
CA PHE A 494 10.25 20.61 17.15
C PHE A 494 11.40 19.90 16.38
N TRP A 495 11.88 20.37 15.23
CA TRP A 495 12.97 19.66 14.52
C TRP A 495 14.11 20.57 14.07
N GLU A 496 14.91 21.03 15.03
CA GLU A 496 16.34 21.26 14.82
C GLU A 496 17.12 20.38 15.79
N ILE A 497 17.76 19.33 15.28
CA ILE A 497 19.10 18.84 15.64
C ILE A 497 19.33 17.54 14.83
N ALA A 498 20.47 17.50 14.14
CA ALA A 498 21.12 16.35 13.51
C ALA A 498 20.72 15.97 12.06
N LEU A 499 21.02 16.86 11.12
CA LEU A 499 21.61 16.45 9.85
C LEU A 499 23.15 16.50 9.97
N SER A 500 23.85 15.45 9.52
CA SER A 500 25.04 15.55 8.64
C SER A 500 25.77 14.19 8.55
N SER A 501 25.87 13.59 7.36
CA SER A 501 27.09 13.76 6.55
C SER A 501 27.10 12.93 5.26
N LYS A 502 27.24 13.66 4.15
CA LYS A 502 28.06 13.38 2.95
C LYS A 502 27.79 12.12 2.10
N MET A 503 27.20 12.37 0.93
CA MET A 503 27.58 11.71 -0.32
C MET A 503 28.58 12.59 -1.11
N ALA A 504 29.52 11.92 -1.77
CA ALA A 504 30.38 12.37 -2.87
C ALA A 504 30.90 11.04 -3.47
N ASP A 505 30.85 10.71 -4.75
CA ASP A 505 30.90 11.43 -6.02
C ASP A 505 30.26 10.52 -7.09
N VAL A 506 29.86 11.06 -8.26
CA VAL A 506 30.34 10.59 -9.59
C VAL A 506 29.72 11.45 -10.71
N ASP A 507 30.61 11.77 -11.64
CA ASP A 507 30.55 12.76 -12.71
C ASP A 507 29.74 12.30 -13.94
N ILE A 508 29.16 13.30 -14.61
CA ILE A 508 28.08 13.32 -15.61
C ILE A 508 28.56 13.14 -17.06
N ASN A 509 29.81 12.73 -17.27
CA ASN A 509 30.41 12.72 -18.60
C ASN A 509 30.28 11.37 -19.32
N THR A 510 29.08 11.02 -19.80
CA THR A 510 28.86 10.37 -21.11
C THR A 510 27.36 10.22 -21.35
N VAL A 511 26.73 11.13 -22.07
CA VAL A 511 26.01 10.84 -23.34
C VAL A 511 25.67 12.17 -24.02
N THR A 512 26.08 12.27 -25.28
CA THR A 512 25.85 13.36 -26.22
C THR A 512 24.50 13.22 -26.93
N GLY A 513 23.70 14.30 -26.90
CA GLY A 513 23.11 14.95 -28.07
C GLY A 513 21.93 14.31 -28.85
N PRO A 514 21.11 15.14 -29.53
CA PRO A 514 19.70 14.87 -29.75
C PRO A 514 19.30 14.67 -31.22
N MET A 515 18.32 13.77 -31.41
CA MET A 515 17.45 13.60 -32.58
C MET A 515 18.09 13.20 -33.91
N ALA A 516 17.97 11.91 -34.25
CA ALA A 516 17.57 11.47 -35.58
C ALA A 516 16.92 10.07 -35.48
N ASP A 517 15.58 10.05 -35.50
CA ASP A 517 14.66 8.95 -35.83
C ASP A 517 15.08 7.50 -35.58
N TYR A 518 14.45 6.83 -34.60
CA TYR A 518 14.41 5.37 -34.56
C TYR A 518 13.00 4.85 -34.24
N VAL A 519 12.49 4.07 -35.19
CA VAL A 519 11.40 3.10 -35.09
C VAL A 519 11.59 2.27 -33.82
N GLN A 520 10.56 2.13 -32.98
CA GLN A 520 10.54 1.09 -31.96
C GLN A 520 10.12 -0.22 -32.64
N GLU A 521 11.01 -1.20 -32.64
CA GLU A 521 10.68 -2.61 -32.89
C GLU A 521 10.05 -3.17 -31.62
N GLY A 522 8.83 -3.68 -31.74
CA GLY A 522 8.08 -4.35 -30.67
C GLY A 522 6.74 -4.82 -31.22
N PRO A 523 6.17 -5.93 -30.72
CA PRO A 523 4.90 -6.44 -31.21
C PRO A 523 3.79 -5.42 -30.91
N ILE A 524 3.16 -4.91 -31.97
CA ILE A 524 1.95 -4.09 -31.85
C ILE A 524 0.79 -5.06 -31.65
N ILE A 525 0.12 -4.98 -30.51
CA ILE A 525 -1.05 -5.81 -30.21
C ILE A 525 -2.33 -4.96 -30.25
N PRO A 526 -3.47 -5.58 -30.58
CA PRO A 526 -4.75 -4.92 -30.47
C PRO A 526 -5.17 -4.81 -29.00
N TYR A 527 -5.49 -3.60 -28.59
CA TYR A 527 -6.17 -3.27 -27.35
C TYR A 527 -7.66 -3.08 -27.61
N TYR A 528 -8.46 -3.68 -26.74
CA TYR A 528 -9.89 -3.42 -26.64
C TYR A 528 -10.13 -2.43 -25.52
N VAL A 529 -10.56 -1.22 -25.86
CA VAL A 529 -10.74 -0.13 -24.89
C VAL A 529 -12.23 0.20 -24.85
N SER A 530 -12.86 0.01 -23.70
CA SER A 530 -14.23 0.48 -23.46
C SER A 530 -14.20 1.72 -22.59
N VAL A 531 -14.86 2.78 -23.03
CA VAL A 531 -15.00 4.04 -22.29
C VAL A 531 -16.47 4.23 -21.97
N THR A 532 -16.79 4.37 -20.69
CA THR A 532 -18.13 4.68 -20.21
C THR A 532 -18.19 6.13 -19.76
N THR A 533 -19.07 6.93 -20.35
CA THR A 533 -19.31 8.31 -19.89
C THR A 533 -20.29 8.35 -18.74
N GLY A 534 -20.16 9.36 -17.87
CA GLY A 534 -21.07 9.56 -16.75
C GLY A 534 -22.53 9.77 -17.18
N LYS A 535 -23.48 9.48 -16.29
CA LYS A 535 -24.91 9.70 -16.53
C LYS A 535 -25.35 11.15 -16.26
N HIS A 536 -24.43 12.08 -16.00
CA HIS A 536 -24.76 13.49 -15.75
C HIS A 536 -25.24 14.20 -17.03
N LYS A 537 -26.11 15.22 -16.93
CA LYS A 537 -26.73 15.92 -18.08
C LYS A 537 -25.71 16.44 -19.11
N ASP A 538 -24.53 16.83 -18.64
CA ASP A 538 -23.46 17.44 -19.45
C ASP A 538 -22.26 16.50 -19.66
N ALA A 539 -22.38 15.21 -19.34
CA ALA A 539 -21.28 14.24 -19.47
C ALA A 539 -20.96 13.83 -20.93
N ALA A 540 -21.56 14.51 -21.92
CA ALA A 540 -21.32 14.27 -23.34
C ALA A 540 -20.24 15.22 -23.86
N THR A 541 -19.46 14.78 -24.85
CA THR A 541 -18.42 15.62 -25.49
C THR A 541 -18.24 15.26 -26.97
N ASP A 542 -17.98 16.25 -27.82
CA ASP A 542 -17.57 16.08 -29.23
C ASP A 542 -16.05 16.11 -29.42
N SER A 543 -15.30 16.19 -28.31
CA SER A 543 -13.83 16.15 -28.32
C SER A 543 -13.28 14.74 -28.51
N ARG A 544 -12.10 14.65 -29.15
CA ARG A 544 -11.39 13.37 -29.35
C ARG A 544 -10.71 12.94 -28.05
N ALA A 545 -10.85 11.67 -27.67
CA ALA A 545 -10.16 11.07 -26.53
C ALA A 545 -8.91 10.30 -26.96
N PHE A 546 -7.94 10.15 -26.04
CA PHE A 546 -6.74 9.34 -26.24
C PHE A 546 -6.31 8.67 -24.93
N ILE A 547 -5.47 7.64 -25.03
CA ILE A 547 -4.85 6.96 -23.88
C ILE A 547 -3.34 6.75 -24.08
N PHE A 548 -2.64 6.51 -22.97
CA PHE A 548 -1.29 5.93 -22.91
C PHE A 548 -1.36 4.68 -22.01
N LEU A 549 -0.59 3.64 -22.31
CA LEU A 549 -0.45 2.43 -21.49
C LEU A 549 0.98 2.37 -20.96
N ILE A 550 1.16 1.96 -19.70
CA ILE A 550 2.46 1.87 -19.00
C ILE A 550 2.59 0.48 -18.38
N GLY A 551 3.70 -0.21 -18.65
CA GLY A 551 4.03 -1.54 -18.15
C GLY A 551 4.89 -1.55 -16.89
N GLU A 552 5.07 -2.72 -16.29
CA GLU A 552 5.88 -3.01 -15.09
C GLU A 552 7.36 -2.68 -15.27
N ASP A 553 7.87 -2.84 -16.49
CA ASP A 553 9.24 -2.48 -16.89
C ASP A 553 9.36 -1.00 -17.34
N ASP A 554 8.42 -0.13 -16.93
CA ASP A 554 8.28 1.26 -17.38
C ASP A 554 8.12 1.43 -18.92
N GLU A 555 7.72 0.35 -19.61
CA GLU A 555 7.43 0.37 -21.05
C GLU A 555 6.15 1.17 -21.33
N ARG A 556 6.26 2.24 -22.13
CA ARG A 556 5.15 3.18 -22.38
C ARG A 556 4.68 3.14 -23.83
N SER A 557 3.38 2.95 -24.05
CA SER A 557 2.78 3.10 -25.37
C SER A 557 2.85 4.55 -25.86
N LYS A 558 2.83 4.73 -27.19
CA LYS A 558 2.55 6.06 -27.77
C LYS A 558 1.12 6.49 -27.47
N ARG A 559 0.79 7.76 -27.75
CA ARG A 559 -0.59 8.25 -27.67
C ARG A 559 -1.48 7.45 -28.63
N ILE A 560 -2.46 6.75 -28.09
CA ILE A 560 -3.44 5.98 -28.86
C ILE A 560 -4.75 6.78 -28.91
N TRP A 561 -5.17 7.19 -30.11
CA TRP A 561 -6.41 7.94 -30.30
C TRP A 561 -7.62 7.00 -30.36
N LEU A 562 -8.69 7.36 -29.65
CA LEU A 562 -9.96 6.64 -29.63
C LEU A 562 -10.91 7.25 -30.67
N ASP A 563 -10.63 6.98 -31.96
CA ASP A 563 -11.37 7.58 -33.08
C ASP A 563 -12.62 6.77 -33.47
N TYR A 564 -13.74 7.45 -33.66
CA TYR A 564 -15.02 6.83 -34.05
C TYR A 564 -15.02 6.25 -35.47
N PRO A 565 -15.39 4.97 -35.66
CA PRO A 565 -15.76 4.47 -36.97
C PRO A 565 -17.17 4.97 -37.36
N ARG A 566 -17.37 5.34 -38.64
CA ARG A 566 -18.69 5.51 -39.28
C ARG A 566 -19.59 6.65 -38.76
N GLY A 567 -19.07 7.87 -38.65
CA GLY A 567 -19.89 9.09 -38.68
C GLY A 567 -20.48 9.59 -37.35
N LYS A 568 -20.19 8.93 -36.21
CA LYS A 568 -20.33 9.54 -34.87
C LYS A 568 -19.30 10.66 -34.73
N ARG A 569 -19.68 11.76 -34.04
CA ARG A 569 -18.82 12.95 -33.85
C ARG A 569 -18.38 13.17 -32.39
N GLY A 570 -18.73 12.27 -31.46
CA GLY A 570 -18.50 12.46 -30.02
C GLY A 570 -19.08 11.37 -29.13
N PHE A 571 -18.78 11.46 -27.83
CA PHE A 571 -19.30 10.62 -26.74
C PHE A 571 -20.63 11.18 -26.25
N SER A 572 -21.64 10.33 -26.13
CA SER A 572 -22.95 10.71 -25.60
C SER A 572 -22.96 10.65 -24.07
N ARG A 573 -24.02 11.14 -23.43
CA ARG A 573 -24.23 11.00 -21.99
C ARG A 573 -24.59 9.55 -21.64
N GLY A 574 -23.96 8.99 -20.60
CA GLY A 574 -24.26 7.66 -20.06
C GLY A 574 -24.05 6.54 -21.07
N SER A 575 -23.21 6.76 -22.08
CA SER A 575 -22.95 5.81 -23.14
C SER A 575 -21.69 5.01 -22.86
N VAL A 576 -21.68 3.78 -23.38
CA VAL A 576 -20.49 2.95 -23.46
C VAL A 576 -20.03 2.97 -24.90
N GLU A 577 -18.81 3.42 -25.12
CA GLU A 577 -18.15 3.46 -26.41
C GLU A 577 -16.98 2.48 -26.40
N GLU A 578 -16.98 1.56 -27.37
CA GLU A 578 -15.94 0.54 -27.50
C GLU A 578 -15.02 0.88 -28.68
N PHE A 579 -13.73 0.80 -28.44
CA PHE A 579 -12.67 1.09 -29.39
C PHE A 579 -11.77 -0.12 -29.55
N TYR A 580 -11.40 -0.36 -30.80
CA TYR A 580 -10.40 -1.35 -31.16
C TYR A 580 -9.18 -0.60 -31.69
N VAL A 581 -8.12 -0.56 -30.91
CA VAL A 581 -6.94 0.26 -31.17
C VAL A 581 -5.68 -0.58 -31.08
N ALA A 582 -4.69 -0.29 -31.91
CA ALA A 582 -3.42 -1.02 -31.90
C ALA A 582 -2.36 -0.19 -31.19
N GLY A 583 -1.63 -0.79 -30.25
CA GLY A 583 -0.60 -0.14 -29.44
C GLY A 583 0.61 -1.05 -29.21
N LEU A 584 1.70 -0.49 -28.68
CA LEU A 584 2.85 -1.28 -28.24
C LEU A 584 2.41 -2.22 -27.12
N ASP A 585 2.78 -3.51 -27.20
CA ASP A 585 2.61 -4.48 -26.10
C ASP A 585 3.47 -4.07 -24.90
N VAL A 586 2.85 -3.58 -23.82
CA VAL A 586 3.53 -3.13 -22.59
C VAL A 586 3.57 -4.20 -21.47
N GLY A 587 3.18 -5.45 -21.76
CA GLY A 587 3.19 -6.52 -20.75
C GLY A 587 2.15 -6.35 -19.62
N ILE A 588 2.55 -6.61 -18.38
CA ILE A 588 1.76 -6.42 -17.14
C ILE A 588 1.98 -4.99 -16.62
N ILE A 589 1.04 -4.43 -15.84
CA ILE A 589 1.11 -3.09 -15.23
C ILE A 589 1.70 -3.20 -13.78
N LYS A 590 2.72 -2.38 -13.36
CA LYS A 590 3.74 -2.38 -12.22
C LYS A 590 3.38 -2.57 -10.67
N LYS A 591 4.30 -3.11 -9.76
CA LYS A 591 4.30 -3.29 -8.21
C LYS A 591 5.74 -3.24 -7.42
N ILE A 592 5.96 -3.34 -6.04
CA ILE A 592 7.18 -2.89 -5.14
C ILE A 592 8.26 -3.95 -4.56
N GLU A 593 9.60 -3.65 -4.37
CA GLU A 593 10.80 -4.50 -3.84
C GLU A 593 11.92 -3.82 -2.89
N VAL A 594 12.91 -4.55 -2.24
CA VAL A 594 14.02 -4.06 -1.29
C VAL A 594 15.48 -4.17 -1.83
N LEU A 595 16.37 -3.20 -1.58
CA LEU A 595 17.73 -3.12 -2.16
C LEU A 595 18.91 -3.70 -1.32
N TYR A 596 19.78 -4.50 -1.95
CA TYR A 596 21.03 -5.04 -1.41
C TYR A 596 22.23 -4.74 -2.33
N GLU A 597 23.40 -4.50 -1.74
CA GLU A 597 24.69 -4.46 -2.45
C GLU A 597 25.40 -5.81 -2.27
N MET A 598 25.61 -6.54 -3.37
CA MET A 598 26.37 -7.79 -3.36
C MET A 598 27.76 -7.58 -3.91
N THR A 599 28.77 -8.12 -3.22
CA THR A 599 30.15 -8.19 -3.71
C THR A 599 30.61 -9.64 -3.79
N VAL A 600 31.14 -10.04 -4.94
CA VAL A 600 31.62 -11.41 -5.23
C VAL A 600 33.13 -11.39 -5.43
N TRP A 601 33.88 -12.24 -4.72
CA TRP A 601 35.32 -12.39 -4.87
C TRP A 601 35.66 -13.64 -5.69
N THR A 602 36.34 -13.43 -6.81
CA THR A 602 36.95 -14.51 -7.60
C THR A 602 38.41 -14.66 -7.20
N GLY A 603 38.80 -15.86 -6.76
CA GLY A 603 40.11 -16.04 -6.13
C GLY A 603 41.29 -15.93 -7.12
N ASP A 604 42.45 -15.57 -6.56
CA ASP A 604 43.71 -15.45 -7.30
C ASP A 604 44.36 -16.82 -7.58
N VAL A 605 43.71 -17.61 -8.43
CA VAL A 605 44.24 -18.90 -8.90
C VAL A 605 44.32 -18.91 -10.42
N VAL A 606 45.34 -19.55 -10.98
CA VAL A 606 45.52 -19.65 -12.44
C VAL A 606 44.27 -20.23 -13.10
N GLY A 607 43.59 -19.40 -13.90
CA GLY A 607 42.32 -19.75 -14.57
C GLY A 607 41.10 -19.68 -13.67
N GLY A 608 41.15 -18.93 -12.56
CA GLY A 608 40.07 -18.83 -11.59
C GLY A 608 38.82 -18.08 -12.07
N GLY A 609 38.93 -17.27 -13.12
CA GLY A 609 37.78 -16.56 -13.70
C GLY A 609 36.94 -17.41 -14.65
N THR A 610 35.66 -17.04 -14.82
CA THR A 610 34.68 -17.84 -15.56
C THR A 610 33.90 -17.07 -16.60
N ASP A 611 33.53 -17.71 -17.71
CA ASP A 611 32.55 -17.22 -18.68
C ASP A 611 31.17 -17.90 -18.61
N SER A 612 30.97 -18.86 -17.70
CA SER A 612 29.67 -19.51 -17.44
C SER A 612 28.63 -18.57 -16.86
N ASN A 613 27.35 -18.81 -17.13
CA ASN A 613 26.29 -18.08 -16.43
C ASN A 613 26.25 -18.52 -14.97
N ILE A 614 26.08 -17.55 -14.08
CA ILE A 614 26.07 -17.76 -12.63
C ILE A 614 24.65 -17.50 -12.14
N PHE A 615 24.16 -18.41 -11.30
CA PHE A 615 22.83 -18.40 -10.74
C PHE A 615 22.95 -18.47 -9.22
N MET A 616 22.10 -17.73 -8.53
CA MET A 616 22.09 -17.59 -7.09
C MET A 616 20.70 -17.86 -6.52
N THR A 617 20.65 -18.58 -5.42
CA THR A 617 19.46 -18.69 -4.58
C THR A 617 19.84 -18.37 -3.14
N LEU A 618 19.11 -17.43 -2.53
CA LEU A 618 19.30 -17.05 -1.14
C LEU A 618 18.25 -17.69 -0.26
N TYR A 619 18.66 -18.13 0.92
CA TYR A 619 17.82 -18.71 1.94
C TYR A 619 17.98 -17.88 3.21
N GLY A 620 16.87 -17.56 3.84
CA GLY A 620 16.82 -16.92 5.14
C GLY A 620 15.65 -17.43 5.96
N ILE A 621 15.54 -16.94 7.20
CA ILE A 621 14.52 -17.43 8.13
C ILE A 621 13.10 -17.13 7.64
N ASN A 622 12.92 -16.10 6.79
CA ASN A 622 11.62 -15.69 6.27
C ASN A 622 11.36 -16.21 4.84
N GLY A 623 12.14 -17.20 4.39
CA GLY A 623 11.93 -17.87 3.11
C GLY A 623 13.16 -17.86 2.22
N SER A 624 12.93 -18.02 0.93
CA SER A 624 14.00 -18.10 -0.07
C SER A 624 13.63 -17.32 -1.31
N THR A 625 14.64 -16.80 -2.01
CA THR A 625 14.45 -16.19 -3.32
C THR A 625 14.18 -17.26 -4.37
N GLU A 626 13.72 -16.83 -5.55
CA GLU A 626 13.89 -17.65 -6.75
C GLU A 626 15.37 -17.74 -7.15
N GLU A 627 15.67 -18.57 -8.16
CA GLU A 627 17.00 -18.64 -8.76
C GLU A 627 17.24 -17.39 -9.62
N MET A 628 18.12 -16.51 -9.16
CA MET A 628 18.46 -15.24 -9.81
C MET A 628 19.74 -15.41 -10.63
N GLN A 629 19.71 -15.02 -11.91
CA GLN A 629 20.91 -15.00 -12.74
C GLN A 629 21.70 -13.70 -12.48
N LEU A 630 23.00 -13.84 -12.18
CA LEU A 630 23.86 -12.69 -11.92
C LEU A 630 24.27 -12.01 -13.23
N ASP A 631 24.29 -10.67 -13.21
CA ASP A 631 24.65 -9.87 -14.38
C ASP A 631 26.11 -10.14 -14.80
N LYS A 632 26.27 -10.49 -16.07
CA LYS A 632 27.57 -10.75 -16.70
C LYS A 632 27.93 -9.70 -17.75
N LYS A 633 27.26 -8.54 -17.75
CA LYS A 633 27.68 -7.40 -18.57
C LYS A 633 29.06 -6.92 -18.10
N LYS A 634 29.99 -6.71 -19.05
CA LYS A 634 31.43 -6.39 -18.86
C LYS A 634 32.29 -7.62 -18.51
N ALA A 635 33.61 -7.45 -18.42
CA ALA A 635 34.54 -8.50 -17.98
C ALA A 635 34.45 -8.66 -16.45
N ARG A 636 33.38 -9.30 -15.98
CA ARG A 636 33.13 -9.64 -14.57
C ARG A 636 33.52 -11.09 -14.30
N PHE A 637 33.81 -11.40 -13.04
CA PHE A 637 34.21 -12.70 -12.54
C PHE A 637 35.54 -13.18 -13.15
N GLU A 638 36.46 -12.25 -13.38
CA GLU A 638 37.83 -12.55 -13.75
C GLU A 638 38.68 -12.89 -12.52
N ARG A 639 39.82 -13.54 -12.74
CA ARG A 639 40.77 -13.88 -11.67
C ARG A 639 41.17 -12.63 -10.88
N GLU A 640 41.19 -12.73 -9.55
CA GLU A 640 41.56 -11.64 -8.62
C GLU A 640 40.62 -10.41 -8.71
N GLN A 641 39.39 -10.61 -9.18
CA GLN A 641 38.40 -9.55 -9.29
C GLN A 641 37.37 -9.60 -8.16
N ASN A 642 36.97 -8.41 -7.72
CA ASN A 642 35.85 -8.20 -6.82
C ASN A 642 34.74 -7.52 -7.63
N ASP A 643 33.62 -8.19 -7.81
CA ASP A 643 32.51 -7.68 -8.60
C ASP A 643 31.34 -7.29 -7.70
N THR A 644 31.00 -6.00 -7.73
CA THR A 644 29.89 -5.43 -6.96
C THR A 644 28.70 -5.09 -7.87
N PHE A 645 27.49 -5.33 -7.38
CA PHE A 645 26.25 -4.93 -8.02
C PHE A 645 25.12 -4.76 -7.01
N ILE A 646 24.17 -3.89 -7.35
CA ILE A 646 22.96 -3.64 -6.58
C ILE A 646 21.89 -4.60 -7.09
N MET A 647 21.13 -5.17 -6.16
CA MET A 647 20.07 -6.12 -6.41
C MET A 647 18.82 -5.73 -5.63
N GLU A 648 17.66 -5.94 -6.22
CA GLU A 648 16.40 -5.96 -5.51
C GLU A 648 16.14 -7.40 -5.06
N ILE A 649 15.98 -7.60 -3.75
CA ILE A 649 15.80 -8.90 -3.11
C ILE A 649 14.65 -8.78 -2.12
N LEU A 650 13.76 -9.76 -2.10
CA LEU A 650 12.71 -9.87 -1.08
C LEU A 650 13.31 -9.83 0.34
N ASP A 651 12.60 -9.22 1.30
CA ASP A 651 13.04 -9.18 2.70
C ASP A 651 12.91 -10.57 3.37
N ILE A 652 13.89 -11.45 3.11
CA ILE A 652 13.94 -12.82 3.65
C ILE A 652 14.95 -12.99 4.79
N ALA A 653 15.65 -11.92 5.19
CA ALA A 653 16.72 -11.94 6.18
C ALA A 653 16.19 -12.16 7.62
N PRO A 654 17.04 -12.65 8.56
CA PRO A 654 18.45 -13.06 8.40
C PRO A 654 18.66 -14.24 7.46
N PHE A 655 19.77 -14.22 6.72
CA PHE A 655 20.12 -15.30 5.80
C PHE A 655 20.74 -16.48 6.55
N THR A 656 20.42 -17.70 6.12
CA THR A 656 20.92 -18.95 6.68
C THR A 656 21.95 -19.60 5.76
N LYS A 657 21.69 -19.61 4.45
CA LYS A 657 22.63 -20.09 3.44
C LYS A 657 22.43 -19.47 2.06
N MET A 658 23.42 -19.64 1.21
CA MET A 658 23.37 -19.28 -0.20
C MET A 658 23.74 -20.48 -1.06
N ARG A 659 22.98 -20.70 -2.13
CA ARG A 659 23.32 -21.64 -3.20
C ARG A 659 23.80 -20.87 -4.41
N ILE A 660 24.95 -21.26 -4.94
CA ILE A 660 25.48 -20.77 -6.21
C ILE A 660 25.59 -21.94 -7.19
N ARG A 661 25.11 -21.72 -8.41
CA ARG A 661 25.20 -22.67 -9.51
C ARG A 661 25.80 -22.00 -10.73
N ILE A 662 26.63 -22.72 -11.47
CA ILE A 662 27.03 -22.36 -12.83
C ILE A 662 26.44 -23.34 -13.85
N ASP A 663 26.20 -22.87 -15.08
CA ASP A 663 25.76 -23.75 -16.18
C ASP A 663 26.91 -24.63 -16.74
N GLY A 664 28.16 -24.28 -16.45
CA GLY A 664 29.34 -24.99 -16.94
C GLY A 664 29.52 -24.86 -18.46
N LEU A 665 28.89 -23.86 -19.07
CA LEU A 665 29.03 -23.54 -20.50
C LEU A 665 30.08 -22.44 -20.70
N GLY A 666 30.55 -22.30 -21.94
CA GLY A 666 31.58 -21.32 -22.29
C GLY A 666 32.97 -21.90 -22.51
N SER A 667 33.93 -21.01 -22.82
CA SER A 667 35.33 -21.35 -23.09
C SER A 667 36.18 -21.49 -21.83
N ARG A 668 35.75 -20.86 -20.72
CA ARG A 668 36.33 -20.93 -19.37
C ARG A 668 35.23 -21.30 -18.37
N PRO A 669 34.67 -22.52 -18.46
CA PRO A 669 33.47 -22.91 -17.71
C PRO A 669 33.73 -23.24 -16.23
N GLU A 670 34.94 -22.97 -15.75
CA GLU A 670 35.40 -23.31 -14.41
C GLU A 670 35.56 -22.02 -13.62
N TRP A 671 35.11 -21.99 -12.37
CA TRP A 671 35.17 -20.79 -11.55
C TRP A 671 35.76 -21.11 -10.20
N PHE A 672 36.72 -20.30 -9.73
CA PHE A 672 37.19 -20.35 -8.36
C PHE A 672 36.49 -19.25 -7.57
N LEU A 673 35.42 -19.61 -6.88
CA LEU A 673 34.66 -18.70 -6.03
C LEU A 673 35.29 -18.68 -4.63
N GLU A 674 35.75 -17.52 -4.18
CA GLU A 674 36.36 -17.36 -2.87
C GLU A 674 35.30 -17.10 -1.79
N ARG A 675 34.56 -16.00 -1.92
CA ARG A 675 33.51 -15.57 -0.98
C ARG A 675 32.52 -14.60 -1.63
N ILE A 676 31.38 -14.39 -0.97
CA ILE A 676 30.35 -13.40 -1.33
C ILE A 676 29.95 -12.61 -0.08
N LEU A 677 29.81 -11.30 -0.22
CA LEU A 677 29.30 -10.39 0.82
C LEU A 677 27.98 -9.79 0.34
N LEU A 678 26.97 -9.84 1.18
CA LEU A 678 25.73 -9.08 1.03
C LEU A 678 25.68 -7.96 2.06
N LYS A 679 25.32 -6.77 1.61
CA LYS A 679 25.09 -5.60 2.45
C LYS A 679 23.67 -5.09 2.24
N ASN A 680 22.88 -5.04 3.31
CA ASN A 680 21.56 -4.41 3.27
C ASN A 680 21.74 -2.89 3.13
N MET A 681 21.14 -2.27 2.11
CA MET A 681 21.33 -0.84 1.84
C MET A 681 20.52 0.08 2.76
N ASN A 682 19.46 -0.46 3.39
CA ASN A 682 18.62 0.26 4.34
C ASN A 682 19.21 0.23 5.77
N THR A 683 19.66 -0.94 6.23
CA THR A 683 20.15 -1.14 7.61
C THR A 683 21.67 -1.09 7.74
N GLY A 684 22.41 -1.41 6.67
CA GLY A 684 23.87 -1.53 6.67
C GLY A 684 24.40 -2.90 7.11
N ASP A 685 23.53 -3.86 7.44
CA ASP A 685 23.92 -5.18 7.93
C ASP A 685 24.72 -5.97 6.88
N LEU A 686 25.70 -6.74 7.36
CA LEU A 686 26.61 -7.52 6.53
C LEU A 686 26.38 -9.01 6.74
N THR A 687 26.32 -9.77 5.65
CA THR A 687 26.30 -11.23 5.68
C THR A 687 27.37 -11.78 4.74
N MET A 688 28.21 -12.68 5.25
CA MET A 688 29.31 -13.26 4.51
C MET A 688 29.06 -14.73 4.17
N PHE A 689 29.50 -15.16 2.99
CA PHE A 689 29.41 -16.54 2.53
C PHE A 689 30.78 -16.98 2.00
N TYR A 690 31.33 -18.08 2.53
CA TYR A 690 32.65 -18.58 2.15
C TYR A 690 32.56 -19.90 1.38
N TYR A 691 33.31 -20.03 0.29
CA TYR A 691 33.43 -21.28 -0.46
C TYR A 691 34.87 -21.76 -0.62
N GLY A 692 35.73 -20.96 -1.27
CA GLY A 692 37.16 -21.21 -1.38
C GLY A 692 37.55 -22.43 -2.24
N ASP A 693 36.73 -22.86 -3.20
CA ASP A 693 37.04 -23.99 -4.10
C ASP A 693 36.53 -23.76 -5.54
N TRP A 694 36.79 -24.72 -6.43
CA TRP A 694 36.36 -24.72 -7.82
C TRP A 694 34.92 -25.21 -8.00
N LEU A 695 34.09 -24.37 -8.60
CA LEU A 695 32.89 -24.79 -9.33
C LEU A 695 33.33 -25.27 -10.73
N SER A 696 33.43 -26.59 -10.89
CA SER A 696 33.95 -27.25 -12.10
C SER A 696 33.52 -28.71 -12.12
N GLN A 697 33.31 -29.31 -13.30
CA GLN A 697 33.16 -30.78 -13.41
C GLN A 697 34.51 -31.54 -13.33
N ARG A 698 35.64 -30.83 -13.41
CA ARG A 698 36.98 -31.43 -13.55
C ARG A 698 37.90 -31.12 -12.37
N LYS A 699 37.76 -29.95 -11.75
CA LYS A 699 38.57 -29.44 -10.64
C LYS A 699 37.77 -29.41 -9.32
N GLY A 700 38.48 -29.23 -8.20
CA GLY A 700 37.88 -29.14 -6.86
C GLY A 700 37.00 -30.33 -6.53
N LYS A 701 35.87 -30.06 -5.87
CA LYS A 701 34.81 -31.02 -5.54
C LYS A 701 34.06 -31.62 -6.75
N LYS A 702 34.43 -31.28 -7.99
CA LYS A 702 33.79 -31.77 -9.24
C LYS A 702 32.29 -31.48 -9.30
N THR A 703 31.88 -30.33 -8.80
CA THR A 703 30.49 -29.86 -8.76
C THR A 703 30.34 -28.53 -9.48
N LEU A 704 29.17 -28.28 -10.06
CA LEU A 704 28.78 -26.99 -10.62
C LEU A 704 27.86 -26.20 -9.68
N VAL A 705 27.58 -26.75 -8.50
CA VAL A 705 26.74 -26.15 -7.45
C VAL A 705 27.51 -26.17 -6.14
N CYS A 706 27.46 -25.08 -5.40
CA CYS A 706 27.90 -25.03 -4.01
C CYS A 706 26.82 -24.45 -3.10
N GLU A 707 26.83 -24.92 -1.85
CA GLU A 707 26.08 -24.31 -0.75
C GLU A 707 27.08 -23.71 0.23
N MET A 708 26.80 -22.50 0.70
CA MET A 708 27.60 -21.77 1.67
C MET A 708 26.72 -21.37 2.85
N CYS A 709 27.20 -21.64 4.06
CA CYS A 709 26.56 -21.13 5.28
C CYS A 709 26.70 -19.60 5.32
N ALA A 710 25.63 -18.91 5.74
CA ALA A 710 25.73 -17.51 6.10
C ALA A 710 26.58 -17.37 7.36
N VAL A 711 27.44 -16.34 7.38
CA VAL A 711 28.21 -15.92 8.54
C VAL A 711 27.81 -14.49 8.88
N ILE A 712 27.23 -14.32 10.06
CA ILE A 712 26.75 -13.05 10.60
C ILE A 712 27.45 -12.86 11.95
N ASP A 713 28.05 -11.70 12.19
CA ASP A 713 28.80 -11.40 13.43
C ASP A 713 29.83 -12.48 13.84
N GLU A 714 30.53 -13.04 12.84
CA GLU A 714 31.53 -14.13 12.99
C GLU A 714 30.95 -15.50 13.42
N GLU A 715 29.62 -15.66 13.46
CA GLU A 715 28.95 -16.94 13.75
C GLU A 715 28.36 -17.59 12.50
N GLU A 716 28.54 -18.91 12.35
CA GLU A 716 27.90 -19.70 11.29
C GLU A 716 26.43 -19.94 11.64
N MET A 717 25.53 -19.56 10.73
CA MET A 717 24.07 -19.64 10.94
C MET A 717 23.50 -21.07 10.81
N MET A 718 24.31 -22.05 10.37
CA MET A 718 23.89 -23.44 10.16
C MET A 718 25.01 -24.41 10.51
N GLU A 719 24.64 -25.57 11.06
CA GLU A 719 25.58 -26.65 11.34
C GLU A 719 25.82 -27.56 10.13
N TRP A 720 27.02 -28.13 10.05
CA TRP A 720 27.34 -29.18 9.08
C TRP A 720 26.91 -30.56 9.61
N THR A 721 26.34 -31.37 8.72
CA THR A 721 25.88 -32.73 8.99
C THR A 721 26.18 -33.66 7.81
N SER A 722 25.80 -34.92 7.98
CA SER A 722 25.66 -35.87 6.89
C SER A 722 24.27 -36.48 6.91
N TYR A 723 23.69 -36.68 5.73
CA TYR A 723 22.39 -37.33 5.59
C TYR A 723 22.54 -38.78 5.15
N THR A 724 21.91 -39.69 5.88
CA THR A 724 21.76 -41.09 5.49
C THR A 724 20.35 -41.30 4.94
N VAL A 725 20.23 -41.65 3.67
CA VAL A 725 18.93 -41.88 3.01
C VAL A 725 18.74 -43.37 2.75
N ALA A 726 17.74 -43.98 3.37
CA ALA A 726 17.34 -45.36 3.13
C ALA A 726 16.04 -45.42 2.33
N VAL A 727 16.10 -46.01 1.14
CA VAL A 727 14.99 -46.09 0.19
C VAL A 727 14.45 -47.51 0.16
N LYS A 728 13.14 -47.68 0.45
CA LYS A 728 12.46 -48.98 0.40
C LYS A 728 11.63 -49.10 -0.87
N THR A 729 12.02 -50.04 -1.75
CA THR A 729 11.19 -50.44 -2.89
C THR A 729 10.13 -51.45 -2.44
N SER A 730 8.90 -51.31 -2.94
CA SER A 730 7.78 -52.16 -2.53
C SER A 730 7.94 -53.61 -2.99
N ASN A 731 7.19 -54.52 -2.36
CA ASN A 731 7.19 -55.94 -2.67
C ASN A 731 6.12 -56.33 -3.71
N ILE A 732 5.54 -55.39 -4.46
CA ILE A 732 4.57 -55.71 -5.52
C ILE A 732 5.29 -56.16 -6.81
N LEU A 733 4.58 -56.89 -7.68
CA LEU A 733 5.17 -57.39 -8.93
C LEU A 733 5.57 -56.21 -9.83
N GLY A 734 6.81 -56.22 -10.34
CA GLY A 734 7.32 -55.15 -11.22
C GLY A 734 7.73 -53.86 -10.50
N ALA A 735 7.86 -53.86 -9.18
CA ALA A 735 8.16 -52.67 -8.40
C ALA A 735 9.58 -52.09 -8.58
N GLY A 736 10.54 -52.87 -9.08
CA GLY A 736 11.94 -52.45 -9.18
C GLY A 736 12.23 -51.58 -10.40
N THR A 737 13.30 -50.78 -10.35
CA THR A 737 13.66 -49.85 -11.43
C THR A 737 15.16 -49.82 -11.74
N ASP A 738 15.48 -49.75 -13.04
CA ASP A 738 16.82 -49.49 -13.55
C ASP A 738 17.09 -47.97 -13.79
N ALA A 739 16.10 -47.11 -13.51
CA ALA A 739 16.21 -45.68 -13.77
C ALA A 739 17.15 -44.98 -12.77
N ASN A 740 17.73 -43.85 -13.18
CA ASN A 740 18.49 -43.03 -12.24
C ASN A 740 17.51 -42.28 -11.35
N VAL A 741 17.62 -42.47 -10.03
CA VAL A 741 16.74 -41.85 -9.02
C VAL A 741 17.42 -40.64 -8.39
N PHE A 742 16.63 -39.60 -8.15
CA PHE A 742 17.04 -38.33 -7.59
C PHE A 742 16.05 -37.87 -6.52
N ILE A 743 16.54 -37.09 -5.56
CA ILE A 743 15.71 -36.52 -4.50
C ILE A 743 16.07 -35.05 -4.24
N ILE A 744 15.14 -34.31 -3.64
CA ILE A 744 15.39 -33.05 -2.93
C ILE A 744 14.76 -33.19 -1.54
N ILE A 745 15.56 -32.96 -0.51
CA ILE A 745 15.12 -32.94 0.88
C ILE A 745 14.80 -31.49 1.23
N PHE A 746 13.64 -31.22 1.81
CA PHE A 746 13.22 -29.89 2.27
C PHE A 746 13.07 -29.91 3.79
N GLY A 747 13.59 -28.89 4.44
CA GLY A 747 13.48 -28.67 5.88
C GLY A 747 13.35 -27.20 6.25
N GLU A 748 13.45 -26.95 7.54
CA GLU A 748 13.42 -25.63 8.18
C GLU A 748 14.37 -24.63 7.54
N ASN A 749 15.61 -25.05 7.24
CA ASN A 749 16.66 -24.19 6.72
C ASN A 749 16.82 -24.26 5.19
N GLY A 750 15.73 -24.53 4.47
CA GLY A 750 15.70 -24.62 3.01
C GLY A 750 15.78 -26.05 2.47
N ASP A 751 16.35 -26.22 1.28
CA ASP A 751 16.38 -27.52 0.59
C ASP A 751 17.80 -28.02 0.29
N SER A 752 17.98 -29.32 0.08
CA SER A 752 19.29 -29.94 -0.24
C SER A 752 19.80 -29.68 -1.65
N GLY A 753 18.94 -29.17 -2.53
CA GLY A 753 19.14 -29.24 -3.96
C GLY A 753 19.00 -30.68 -4.45
N THR A 754 19.30 -30.90 -5.73
CA THR A 754 19.17 -32.22 -6.34
C THR A 754 20.28 -33.16 -5.87
N LEU A 755 19.90 -34.21 -5.15
CA LEU A 755 20.79 -35.30 -4.74
C LEU A 755 20.53 -36.53 -5.62
N ALA A 756 21.58 -37.04 -6.26
CA ALA A 756 21.48 -38.25 -7.09
C ALA A 756 21.78 -39.51 -6.25
N LEU A 757 20.87 -40.48 -6.24
CA LEU A 757 21.01 -41.73 -5.50
C LEU A 757 21.90 -42.74 -6.24
N LYS A 758 23.19 -42.39 -6.40
CA LYS A 758 24.14 -43.12 -7.24
C LYS A 758 24.94 -44.19 -6.49
N GLN A 759 25.48 -43.84 -5.33
CA GLN A 759 26.44 -44.70 -4.61
C GLN A 759 25.74 -45.37 -3.41
N SER A 760 25.56 -46.68 -3.51
CA SER A 760 25.03 -47.56 -2.44
C SER A 760 25.92 -48.78 -2.31
N ALA A 761 25.85 -49.45 -1.15
CA ALA A 761 26.50 -50.75 -0.95
C ALA A 761 25.94 -51.85 -1.86
N ASN A 762 24.71 -51.70 -2.35
CA ASN A 762 24.10 -52.60 -3.31
C ASN A 762 24.51 -52.21 -4.73
N TRP A 763 25.05 -53.18 -5.48
CA TRP A 763 25.48 -52.97 -6.87
C TRP A 763 24.28 -52.78 -7.82
N ASN A 764 23.19 -53.51 -7.56
CA ASN A 764 21.92 -53.38 -8.27
C ASN A 764 20.88 -52.81 -7.31
N LYS A 765 20.51 -51.54 -7.52
CA LYS A 765 19.75 -50.72 -6.57
C LYS A 765 18.28 -50.72 -6.96
N PHE A 766 17.40 -50.44 -6.00
CA PHE A 766 15.96 -50.28 -6.21
C PHE A 766 15.27 -51.54 -6.72
N GLU A 767 15.78 -52.70 -6.34
CA GLU A 767 15.15 -53.99 -6.65
C GLU A 767 13.89 -54.22 -5.81
N ARG A 768 12.96 -55.03 -6.34
CA ARG A 768 11.71 -55.36 -5.64
C ARG A 768 11.99 -55.84 -4.20
N ASN A 769 11.30 -55.24 -3.23
CA ASN A 769 11.46 -55.49 -1.79
C ASN A 769 12.85 -55.18 -1.22
N ASN A 770 13.75 -54.55 -1.98
CA ASN A 770 15.07 -54.18 -1.48
C ASN A 770 15.02 -52.86 -0.69
N THR A 771 15.99 -52.69 0.21
CA THR A 771 16.28 -51.42 0.87
C THR A 771 17.69 -50.99 0.46
N ASP A 772 17.80 -49.79 -0.07
CA ASP A 772 19.06 -49.22 -0.56
C ASP A 772 19.43 -47.99 0.26
N THR A 773 20.67 -47.91 0.75
CA THR A 773 21.15 -46.80 1.60
C THR A 773 22.19 -45.95 0.87
N PHE A 774 22.03 -44.63 0.96
CA PHE A 774 22.88 -43.61 0.36
C PHE A 774 23.37 -42.65 1.43
N ASN A 775 24.63 -42.23 1.36
CA ASN A 775 25.23 -41.30 2.32
C ASN A 775 25.65 -40.01 1.60
N PHE A 776 25.26 -38.87 2.16
CA PHE A 776 25.62 -37.54 1.68
C PHE A 776 26.41 -36.81 2.78
N PRO A 777 27.76 -36.88 2.76
CA PRO A 777 28.60 -36.14 3.69
C PRO A 777 28.67 -34.66 3.33
N ASP A 778 29.15 -33.84 4.27
CA ASP A 778 29.45 -32.41 4.08
C ASP A 778 28.24 -31.59 3.58
N MET A 779 27.09 -31.76 4.24
CA MET A 779 25.87 -30.99 3.95
C MET A 779 25.54 -30.03 5.09
N LEU A 780 24.90 -28.90 4.78
CA LEU A 780 24.33 -28.03 5.79
C LEU A 780 23.05 -28.68 6.34
N SER A 781 22.88 -28.70 7.66
CA SER A 781 21.70 -29.29 8.30
C SER A 781 20.46 -28.47 7.98
N LEU A 782 19.52 -29.08 7.27
CA LEU A 782 18.23 -28.51 6.91
C LEU A 782 17.28 -28.39 8.11
N GLY A 783 17.71 -28.76 9.32
CA GLY A 783 16.88 -28.76 10.52
C GLY A 783 15.86 -29.89 10.50
N HIS A 784 14.67 -29.65 11.04
CA HIS A 784 13.56 -30.59 10.91
C HIS A 784 13.10 -30.69 9.45
N LEU A 785 12.78 -31.90 8.98
CA LEU A 785 12.42 -32.14 7.58
C LEU A 785 10.90 -32.15 7.40
N CYS A 786 10.41 -31.49 6.35
CA CYS A 786 8.97 -31.35 6.09
C CYS A 786 8.50 -32.03 4.80
N LYS A 787 9.32 -32.00 3.75
CA LYS A 787 8.94 -32.46 2.41
C LYS A 787 10.11 -33.20 1.76
N LEU A 788 9.80 -34.24 0.99
CA LEU A 788 10.74 -34.96 0.15
C LEU A 788 10.20 -34.99 -1.28
N ARG A 789 10.96 -34.43 -2.23
CA ARG A 789 10.71 -34.65 -3.66
C ARG A 789 11.53 -35.83 -4.13
N VAL A 790 10.90 -36.76 -4.84
CA VAL A 790 11.54 -37.95 -5.42
C VAL A 790 11.19 -38.06 -6.89
N TRP A 791 12.16 -38.35 -7.75
CA TRP A 791 11.91 -38.63 -9.16
C TRP A 791 12.97 -39.53 -9.80
N HIS A 792 12.69 -39.99 -11.02
CA HIS A 792 13.66 -40.74 -11.82
C HIS A 792 13.66 -40.28 -13.29
N ASP A 793 14.75 -40.55 -14.02
CA ASP A 793 14.94 -40.12 -15.41
C ASP A 793 14.23 -40.99 -16.47
N ASN A 794 13.48 -42.00 -16.03
CA ASN A 794 12.78 -42.96 -16.87
C ASN A 794 13.67 -43.68 -17.92
N LYS A 795 14.98 -43.81 -17.66
CA LYS A 795 15.91 -44.59 -18.50
C LYS A 795 16.08 -46.01 -17.96
N GLY A 796 16.68 -46.90 -18.75
CA GLY A 796 16.91 -48.29 -18.38
C GLY A 796 15.81 -49.25 -18.84
N ILE A 797 15.95 -50.53 -18.49
CA ILE A 797 14.98 -51.58 -18.83
C ILE A 797 13.98 -51.62 -17.65
N PHE A 798 12.68 -51.54 -17.92
CA PHE A 798 11.64 -51.42 -16.87
C PHE A 798 11.86 -50.22 -15.91
N PRO A 799 11.78 -48.97 -16.40
CA PRO A 799 12.01 -47.78 -15.58
C PRO A 799 10.93 -47.48 -14.54
N GLY A 800 9.78 -48.16 -14.60
CA GLY A 800 8.67 -47.93 -13.67
C GLY A 800 9.02 -48.44 -12.28
N TRP A 801 8.77 -47.63 -11.26
CA TRP A 801 9.18 -47.89 -9.89
C TRP A 801 8.00 -47.81 -8.94
N HIS A 802 7.86 -48.76 -8.02
CA HIS A 802 6.92 -48.60 -6.91
C HIS A 802 7.68 -48.40 -5.60
N LEU A 803 7.60 -47.18 -5.07
CA LEU A 803 8.29 -46.76 -3.86
C LEU A 803 7.38 -46.97 -2.66
N SER A 804 7.88 -47.61 -1.60
CA SER A 804 7.12 -47.82 -0.36
C SER A 804 7.30 -46.66 0.60
N TYR A 805 8.55 -46.40 1.02
CA TYR A 805 8.89 -45.30 1.89
C TYR A 805 10.36 -44.91 1.73
N VAL A 806 10.70 -43.72 2.19
CA VAL A 806 12.08 -43.25 2.32
C VAL A 806 12.31 -42.77 3.75
N ASP A 807 13.37 -43.26 4.38
CA ASP A 807 13.85 -42.74 5.66
C ASP A 807 15.06 -41.85 5.41
N VAL A 808 15.03 -40.63 5.93
CA VAL A 808 16.14 -39.69 5.90
C VAL A 808 16.61 -39.46 7.34
N LYS A 809 17.86 -39.83 7.63
CA LYS A 809 18.48 -39.60 8.93
C LYS A 809 19.44 -38.42 8.85
N ASP A 810 19.21 -37.41 9.68
CA ASP A 810 20.20 -36.37 9.99
C ASP A 810 21.16 -36.93 11.05
N ASN A 811 22.42 -37.16 10.67
CA ASN A 811 23.37 -37.84 11.54
C ASN A 811 23.91 -36.96 12.68
N SER A 812 23.94 -35.63 12.54
CA SER A 812 24.36 -34.73 13.64
C SER A 812 23.30 -34.65 14.72
N ARG A 813 22.02 -34.71 14.33
CA ARG A 813 20.85 -34.65 15.22
C ARG A 813 20.37 -36.00 15.73
N ASP A 814 20.90 -37.10 15.21
CA ASP A 814 20.45 -38.49 15.42
C ASP A 814 18.92 -38.68 15.19
N GLU A 815 18.36 -37.90 14.28
CA GLU A 815 16.92 -37.82 14.01
C GLU A 815 16.60 -38.51 12.68
N THR A 816 15.57 -39.36 12.64
CA THR A 816 15.15 -40.08 11.42
C THR A 816 13.73 -39.69 11.02
N PHE A 817 13.59 -39.17 9.80
CA PHE A 817 12.35 -38.68 9.20
C PHE A 817 11.86 -39.68 8.15
N ARG A 818 10.64 -40.18 8.32
CA ARG A 818 10.00 -41.11 7.40
C ARG A 818 9.07 -40.38 6.44
N PHE A 819 9.21 -40.68 5.16
CA PHE A 819 8.30 -40.25 4.10
C PHE A 819 7.58 -41.48 3.58
N GLN A 820 6.28 -41.59 3.87
CA GLN A 820 5.45 -42.68 3.39
C GLN A 820 5.00 -42.39 1.96
N CYS A 821 5.25 -43.32 1.03
CA CYS A 821 5.06 -43.08 -0.40
C CYS A 821 3.96 -43.96 -1.00
N ASP A 822 4.10 -45.28 -0.83
CA ASP A 822 3.23 -46.35 -1.35
C ASP A 822 2.56 -46.06 -2.71
N CYS A 823 3.36 -45.65 -3.70
CA CYS A 823 2.84 -45.32 -5.02
C CYS A 823 3.82 -45.66 -6.16
N TRP A 824 3.25 -45.71 -7.37
CA TRP A 824 4.01 -45.83 -8.60
C TRP A 824 4.59 -44.47 -9.04
N LEU A 825 5.89 -44.46 -9.33
CA LEU A 825 6.57 -43.47 -10.14
C LEU A 825 6.88 -44.15 -11.47
N SER A 826 5.99 -44.00 -12.45
CA SER A 826 6.05 -44.76 -13.71
C SER A 826 5.24 -44.09 -14.80
N LYS A 827 5.74 -44.13 -16.04
CA LYS A 827 4.97 -43.68 -17.23
C LYS A 827 3.90 -44.67 -17.68
N SER A 828 3.96 -45.94 -17.25
CA SER A 828 3.05 -47.00 -17.68
C SER A 828 2.07 -47.46 -16.60
N GLU A 829 2.45 -47.35 -15.33
CA GLU A 829 1.66 -47.74 -14.15
C GLU A 829 1.19 -46.50 -13.37
N GLY A 830 0.20 -46.65 -12.49
CA GLY A 830 -0.31 -45.54 -11.68
C GLY A 830 -0.93 -44.41 -12.50
N ASP A 831 -0.64 -43.16 -12.14
CA ASP A 831 -1.12 -41.95 -12.81
C ASP A 831 -0.20 -41.43 -13.93
N GLY A 832 0.86 -42.16 -14.26
CA GLY A 832 1.79 -41.80 -15.32
C GLY A 832 2.90 -40.81 -14.92
N GLN A 833 2.94 -40.37 -13.66
CA GLN A 833 3.96 -39.43 -13.19
C GLN A 833 5.22 -40.15 -12.69
N THR A 834 6.38 -39.52 -12.87
CA THR A 834 7.70 -40.03 -12.47
C THR A 834 8.37 -39.20 -11.37
N VAL A 835 7.66 -38.18 -10.88
CA VAL A 835 8.05 -37.25 -9.82
C VAL A 835 6.96 -37.31 -8.75
N ARG A 836 7.30 -37.15 -7.47
CA ARG A 836 6.35 -37.04 -6.35
C ARG A 836 6.91 -36.16 -5.24
N ASP A 837 6.02 -35.48 -4.53
CA ASP A 837 6.33 -34.78 -3.29
C ASP A 837 5.63 -35.50 -2.14
N PHE A 838 6.36 -35.79 -1.06
CA PHE A 838 5.84 -36.49 0.11
C PHE A 838 6.05 -35.63 1.35
N ALA A 839 4.99 -35.49 2.17
CA ALA A 839 5.12 -34.88 3.48
C ALA A 839 5.82 -35.86 4.45
N CYS A 840 6.54 -35.31 5.42
CA CYS A 840 7.17 -36.10 6.48
C CYS A 840 6.09 -36.69 7.40
N ALA A 841 6.05 -38.02 7.52
CA ALA A 841 5.07 -38.76 8.32
C ALA A 841 5.33 -38.65 9.84
N ASN A 842 6.52 -38.20 10.24
CA ASN A 842 6.83 -37.96 11.66
C ASN A 842 6.14 -36.70 12.20
N ASN A 843 5.69 -35.81 11.31
CA ASN A 843 5.09 -34.56 11.70
C ASN A 843 3.66 -34.81 12.18
N LYS A 844 3.35 -34.38 13.41
CA LYS A 844 1.98 -34.46 13.95
C LYS A 844 1.13 -33.40 13.25
N ILE A 845 0.05 -33.81 12.60
CA ILE A 845 -1.00 -32.87 12.18
C ILE A 845 -1.83 -32.57 13.44
N HIS A 846 -1.88 -31.31 13.85
CA HIS A 846 -2.70 -30.89 15.00
C HIS A 846 -4.14 -30.64 14.52
N ASP A 847 -5.13 -30.96 15.36
CA ASP A 847 -6.53 -30.61 15.10
C ASP A 847 -6.68 -29.06 15.05
N GLU A 848 -7.79 -28.55 14.51
CA GLU A 848 -8.01 -27.09 14.44
C GLU A 848 -7.81 -26.44 15.82
N LEU A 849 -6.88 -25.50 15.89
CA LEU A 849 -6.53 -24.83 17.13
C LEU A 849 -7.65 -23.87 17.55
N GLU A 850 -8.21 -24.08 18.74
CA GLU A 850 -9.24 -23.20 19.32
C GLU A 850 -8.63 -22.12 20.24
N GLU A 851 -7.59 -22.47 21.02
CA GLU A 851 -6.91 -21.59 21.99
C GLU A 851 -5.39 -21.77 21.91
N THR A 852 -4.65 -20.74 22.29
CA THR A 852 -3.18 -20.74 22.38
C THR A 852 -2.69 -19.66 23.34
N THR A 853 -1.42 -19.73 23.72
CA THR A 853 -0.72 -18.70 24.48
C THR A 853 0.04 -17.77 23.53
N TYR A 854 -0.01 -16.46 23.78
CA TYR A 854 0.78 -15.46 23.06
C TYR A 854 1.85 -14.91 24.00
N GLU A 855 3.12 -15.06 23.61
CA GLU A 855 4.22 -14.34 24.24
C GLU A 855 4.36 -12.96 23.56
N ILE A 856 4.37 -11.90 24.36
CA ILE A 856 4.46 -10.51 23.90
C ILE A 856 5.72 -9.91 24.49
N VAL A 857 6.67 -9.57 23.61
CA VAL A 857 7.94 -8.94 23.93
C VAL A 857 7.88 -7.47 23.53
N ILE A 858 8.11 -6.56 24.47
CA ILE A 858 7.97 -5.12 24.28
C ILE A 858 9.31 -4.43 24.57
N GLU A 859 9.86 -3.73 23.58
CA GLU A 859 11.05 -2.89 23.73
C GLU A 859 10.65 -1.44 24.02
N THR A 860 11.07 -0.91 25.18
CA THR A 860 10.84 0.48 25.54
C THR A 860 12.02 1.36 25.10
N GLY A 861 11.76 2.33 24.24
CA GLY A 861 12.78 3.26 23.75
C GLY A 861 13.28 4.25 24.82
N ASN A 862 14.41 4.91 24.54
CA ASN A 862 15.03 5.86 25.48
C ASN A 862 14.23 7.18 25.66
N GLY A 863 13.20 7.38 24.83
CA GLY A 863 12.35 8.58 24.80
C GLY A 863 11.47 8.74 26.05
N GLY A 864 10.92 7.65 26.60
CA GLY A 864 9.97 7.71 27.72
C GLY A 864 9.75 6.35 28.39
N GLU A 865 9.88 6.30 29.72
CA GLU A 865 9.51 5.13 30.55
C GLU A 865 8.15 5.32 31.18
N THR A 866 7.51 4.23 31.63
CA THR A 866 6.28 4.32 32.42
C THR A 866 6.30 3.49 33.71
N ARG A 867 5.46 3.90 34.66
CA ARG A 867 5.12 3.17 35.90
C ARG A 867 3.62 2.86 35.98
N GLU A 868 2.90 3.19 34.92
CA GLU A 868 1.46 3.06 34.82
C GLU A 868 1.12 1.80 34.01
N ASN A 869 -0.16 1.45 33.95
CA ASN A 869 -0.60 0.20 33.34
C ASN A 869 -0.59 0.34 31.81
N VAL A 870 -0.39 -0.79 31.13
CA VAL A 870 -0.48 -0.89 29.66
C VAL A 870 -1.50 -1.96 29.34
N TRP A 871 -2.24 -1.79 28.24
CA TRP A 871 -3.12 -2.85 27.75
C TRP A 871 -2.94 -3.06 26.25
N LEU A 872 -3.21 -4.29 25.80
CA LEU A 872 -2.98 -4.74 24.43
C LEU A 872 -4.21 -5.49 23.92
N ILE A 873 -4.55 -5.34 22.63
CA ILE A 873 -5.51 -6.22 21.96
C ILE A 873 -4.95 -6.64 20.62
N LEU A 874 -4.96 -7.95 20.36
CA LEU A 874 -4.49 -8.55 19.12
C LEU A 874 -5.66 -8.80 18.19
N GLU A 875 -5.53 -8.39 16.92
CA GLU A 875 -6.53 -8.66 15.89
C GLU A 875 -5.95 -9.58 14.83
N GLY A 876 -6.48 -10.81 14.74
CA GLY A 876 -6.10 -11.78 13.72
C GLY A 876 -7.22 -12.09 12.73
N ARG A 877 -6.84 -12.76 11.64
CA ARG A 877 -7.76 -13.11 10.53
C ARG A 877 -8.96 -13.95 10.98
N LYS A 878 -8.77 -14.86 11.94
CA LYS A 878 -9.85 -15.72 12.45
C LYS A 878 -10.62 -15.06 13.58
N ASN A 879 -9.93 -14.50 14.57
CA ASN A 879 -10.53 -14.00 15.81
C ASN A 879 -9.82 -12.74 16.33
N ARG A 880 -10.44 -12.09 17.32
CA ARG A 880 -9.86 -10.95 18.07
C ARG A 880 -9.64 -11.37 19.53
N SER A 881 -8.51 -10.98 20.12
CA SER A 881 -8.22 -11.30 21.51
C SER A 881 -9.11 -10.48 22.46
N LYS A 882 -9.19 -10.95 23.72
CA LYS A 882 -9.60 -10.08 24.83
C LYS A 882 -8.49 -9.08 25.14
N GLU A 883 -8.81 -8.05 25.92
CA GLU A 883 -7.82 -7.11 26.44
C GLU A 883 -6.80 -7.83 27.33
N PHE A 884 -5.54 -7.70 26.98
CA PHE A 884 -4.40 -8.13 27.78
C PHE A 884 -3.91 -6.96 28.61
N LEU A 885 -4.25 -6.94 29.90
CA LEU A 885 -3.84 -5.89 30.81
C LEU A 885 -2.50 -6.24 31.49
N VAL A 886 -1.50 -5.40 31.30
CA VAL A 886 -0.21 -5.45 31.99
C VAL A 886 -0.23 -4.45 33.16
N GLU A 887 -0.38 -4.98 34.38
CA GLU A 887 -0.35 -4.17 35.60
C GLU A 887 1.08 -3.87 36.06
N ASN A 888 1.56 -2.66 35.81
CA ASN A 888 2.89 -2.23 36.24
C ASN A 888 2.85 -1.71 37.67
N SER A 889 3.60 -2.24 38.63
CA SER A 889 3.55 -1.84 40.04
C SER A 889 4.90 -1.45 40.64
N SER A 890 4.89 -0.87 41.84
CA SER A 890 6.13 -0.60 42.58
C SER A 890 6.91 -1.88 42.93
N ARG A 891 6.25 -3.04 42.94
CA ARG A 891 6.85 -4.36 43.21
C ARG A 891 7.23 -5.12 41.94
N GLN A 892 6.53 -4.90 40.83
CA GLN A 892 6.77 -5.49 39.51
C GLN A 892 6.87 -4.36 38.49
N ARG A 893 8.10 -3.90 38.26
CA ARG A 893 8.36 -2.63 37.58
C ARG A 893 8.86 -2.89 36.16
N ALA A 894 7.97 -2.83 35.18
CA ALA A 894 8.21 -3.02 33.74
C ALA A 894 8.35 -1.67 32.99
N PHE A 895 8.73 -1.71 31.72
CA PHE A 895 8.76 -0.59 30.77
C PHE A 895 9.74 0.54 31.13
N ARG A 896 10.97 0.15 31.46
CA ARG A 896 12.05 1.11 31.75
C ARG A 896 12.76 1.51 30.46
N LYS A 897 13.43 2.66 30.47
CA LYS A 897 14.15 3.14 29.29
C LYS A 897 15.19 2.11 28.83
N GLY A 898 15.12 1.73 27.56
CA GLY A 898 16.04 0.80 26.91
C GLY A 898 15.92 -0.64 27.41
N THR A 899 14.81 -1.01 28.06
CA THR A 899 14.56 -2.40 28.48
C THR A 899 13.59 -3.11 27.55
N THR A 900 13.76 -4.43 27.48
CA THR A 900 12.85 -5.36 26.84
C THR A 900 12.12 -6.14 27.93
N ASP A 901 10.78 -6.13 27.90
CA ASP A 901 9.92 -6.79 28.87
C ASP A 901 9.05 -7.84 28.15
N THR A 902 8.90 -9.04 28.72
CA THR A 902 8.17 -10.17 28.12
C THR A 902 6.97 -10.57 28.97
N PHE A 903 5.83 -10.85 28.33
CA PHE A 903 4.56 -11.23 28.96
C PHE A 903 3.91 -12.39 28.22
N GLU A 904 3.14 -13.23 28.92
CA GLU A 904 2.40 -14.35 28.30
C GLU A 904 0.90 -14.21 28.59
N PHE A 905 0.07 -14.42 27.56
CA PHE A 905 -1.39 -14.36 27.67
C PHE A 905 -2.08 -15.49 26.91
N ASP A 906 -2.98 -16.19 27.58
CA ASP A 906 -3.85 -17.19 26.94
C ASP A 906 -5.01 -16.50 26.20
N SER A 907 -5.30 -16.95 24.98
CA SER A 907 -6.41 -16.45 24.16
C SER A 907 -6.94 -17.47 23.17
N VAL A 908 -8.07 -17.14 22.56
CA VAL A 908 -8.54 -17.85 21.37
C VAL A 908 -7.49 -17.79 20.27
N TYR A 909 -7.36 -18.84 19.48
CA TYR A 909 -6.47 -18.83 18.32
C TYR A 909 -6.95 -17.78 17.31
N LEU A 910 -6.10 -16.80 17.02
CA LEU A 910 -6.46 -15.62 16.23
C LEU A 910 -6.21 -15.83 14.74
N GLY A 911 -5.51 -16.91 14.37
CA GLY A 911 -4.90 -17.05 13.05
C GLY A 911 -3.79 -16.03 12.85
N ASP A 912 -3.49 -15.70 11.60
CA ASP A 912 -2.52 -14.65 11.28
C ASP A 912 -2.92 -13.33 11.92
N ILE A 913 -2.09 -12.80 12.81
CA ILE A 913 -2.27 -11.48 13.41
C ILE A 913 -2.00 -10.42 12.35
N ALA A 914 -2.93 -9.48 12.21
CA ALA A 914 -2.86 -8.37 11.26
C ALA A 914 -2.50 -7.05 11.97
N SER A 915 -3.10 -6.79 13.13
CA SER A 915 -2.88 -5.56 13.88
C SER A 915 -2.87 -5.76 15.39
N LEU A 916 -2.33 -4.77 16.09
CA LEU A 916 -2.15 -4.70 17.53
C LEU A 916 -2.60 -3.33 18.03
N CYS A 917 -3.54 -3.29 18.96
CA CYS A 917 -3.92 -2.08 19.70
C CYS A 917 -3.09 -2.00 20.99
N VAL A 918 -2.50 -0.85 21.29
CA VAL A 918 -1.70 -0.60 22.50
C VAL A 918 -2.19 0.67 23.21
N GLY A 919 -2.54 0.55 24.48
CA GLY A 919 -2.96 1.70 25.30
C GLY A 919 -2.13 1.89 26.55
N HIS A 920 -1.98 3.14 26.98
CA HIS A 920 -1.23 3.55 28.17
C HIS A 920 -2.18 4.20 29.18
N LEU A 921 -2.46 3.49 30.27
CA LEU A 921 -3.56 3.80 31.19
C LEU A 921 -3.06 4.19 32.58
N ALA A 922 -3.54 5.33 33.07
CA ALA A 922 -3.28 5.76 34.44
C ALA A 922 -3.91 4.81 35.46
N ARG A 923 -3.17 4.52 36.53
CA ARG A 923 -3.71 3.77 37.67
C ARG A 923 -4.84 4.55 38.35
N GLU A 924 -5.86 3.85 38.78
CA GLU A 924 -6.97 4.42 39.56
C GLU A 924 -6.40 5.15 40.80
N ASP A 925 -6.98 6.31 41.13
CA ASP A 925 -6.65 7.17 42.28
C ASP A 925 -5.31 7.95 42.27
N ARG A 926 -4.62 8.08 41.12
CA ARG A 926 -3.40 8.92 41.01
C ARG A 926 -3.60 10.25 40.27
N PHE A 927 -3.05 11.33 40.84
CA PHE A 927 -2.93 12.64 40.18
C PHE A 927 -1.97 12.56 38.99
N ILE A 928 -2.47 12.76 37.78
CA ILE A 928 -1.66 12.91 36.56
C ILE A 928 -1.12 14.35 36.54
N PRO A 929 0.21 14.57 36.56
CA PRO A 929 0.79 15.91 36.44
C PRO A 929 0.41 16.57 35.11
N LYS A 930 0.29 17.91 35.06
CA LYS A 930 0.05 18.72 33.83
C LYS A 930 1.11 18.54 32.72
N ARG A 931 2.18 17.76 32.95
CA ARG A 931 3.19 17.40 31.94
C ARG A 931 2.78 16.05 31.36
N GLU A 932 2.59 15.98 30.04
CA GLU A 932 2.31 14.73 29.34
C GLU A 932 3.35 13.67 29.70
N LEU A 933 2.89 12.62 30.38
CA LEU A 933 3.69 11.43 30.62
C LEU A 933 3.52 10.53 29.40
N VAL A 934 4.61 10.31 28.68
CA VAL A 934 4.64 9.50 27.47
C VAL A 934 5.49 8.25 27.71
N TRP A 935 5.05 7.14 27.14
CA TRP A 935 5.80 5.90 27.09
C TRP A 935 6.31 5.68 25.67
N HIS A 936 7.61 5.49 25.49
CA HIS A 936 8.19 5.23 24.18
C HIS A 936 8.15 3.73 23.89
N VAL A 937 7.25 3.30 23.02
CA VAL A 937 7.21 1.93 22.49
C VAL A 937 8.03 1.89 21.22
N LYS A 938 9.15 1.15 21.25
CA LYS A 938 10.04 1.04 20.10
C LYS A 938 9.63 -0.11 19.19
N THR A 939 9.55 -1.32 19.73
CA THR A 939 9.09 -2.51 18.99
C THR A 939 8.21 -3.38 19.88
N ILE A 940 7.25 -4.08 19.27
CA ILE A 940 6.52 -5.17 19.90
C ILE A 940 6.65 -6.41 19.02
N THR A 941 7.00 -7.53 19.62
CA THR A 941 7.07 -8.84 18.97
C THR A 941 6.09 -9.76 19.64
N ILE A 942 5.23 -10.42 18.86
CA ILE A 942 4.25 -11.38 19.37
C ILE A 942 4.59 -12.76 18.81
N THR A 943 4.74 -13.74 19.70
CA THR A 943 4.91 -15.15 19.34
C THR A 943 3.64 -15.90 19.72
N GLU A 944 2.98 -16.51 18.74
CA GLU A 944 1.93 -17.50 18.98
C GLU A 944 2.60 -18.82 19.37
N MET A 945 2.37 -19.33 20.57
CA MET A 945 3.25 -20.33 21.19
C MET A 945 3.00 -21.77 20.75
N GLU A 946 1.85 -22.09 20.13
CA GLU A 946 1.56 -23.46 19.69
C GLU A 946 2.26 -23.80 18.37
N TYR A 947 2.13 -22.94 17.35
CA TYR A 947 2.85 -23.12 16.09
C TYR A 947 4.20 -22.40 16.09
N GLY A 948 4.34 -21.31 16.86
CA GLY A 948 5.57 -20.52 16.92
C GLY A 948 5.62 -19.39 15.91
N ASN A 949 4.47 -18.98 15.35
CA ASN A 949 4.42 -17.87 14.38
C ASN A 949 4.74 -16.56 15.09
N VAL A 950 5.65 -15.77 14.50
CA VAL A 950 6.11 -14.50 15.09
C VAL A 950 5.65 -13.32 14.26
N TYR A 951 5.13 -12.29 14.93
CA TYR A 951 4.58 -11.08 14.34
C TYR A 951 5.32 -9.87 14.91
N PHE A 952 5.91 -9.06 14.03
CA PHE A 952 6.71 -7.90 14.39
C PHE A 952 5.94 -6.60 14.13
N PHE A 953 5.93 -5.72 15.12
CA PHE A 953 5.33 -4.39 15.07
C PHE A 953 6.42 -3.35 15.30
N ASN A 954 6.77 -2.58 14.26
CA ASN A 954 7.67 -1.45 14.39
C ASN A 954 6.85 -0.23 14.83
N CYS A 955 6.91 0.09 16.12
CA CYS A 955 6.09 1.15 16.70
C CYS A 955 6.81 2.51 16.66
N ASP A 956 8.06 2.54 17.13
CA ASP A 956 8.92 3.73 17.36
C ASP A 956 8.15 5.02 17.68
N CYS A 957 7.24 4.95 18.65
CA CYS A 957 6.30 6.03 18.94
C CYS A 957 6.14 6.30 20.44
N LEU A 958 5.73 7.52 20.75
CA LEU A 958 5.37 7.95 22.10
C LEU A 958 3.87 7.76 22.32
N ILE A 959 3.50 6.85 23.24
CA ILE A 959 2.12 6.62 23.65
C ILE A 959 1.80 7.48 24.89
N PRO A 960 0.90 8.46 24.79
CA PRO A 960 0.56 9.35 25.91
C PRO A 960 -0.27 8.62 26.97
N LEU A 961 0.00 8.94 28.24
CA LEU A 961 -0.81 8.46 29.36
C LEU A 961 -2.18 9.11 29.33
N LYS A 962 -3.24 8.30 29.22
CA LYS A 962 -4.62 8.80 29.21
C LYS A 962 -5.43 8.15 30.35
N ARG A 963 -6.52 8.80 30.74
CA ARG A 963 -7.44 8.32 31.79
C ARG A 963 -8.49 7.34 31.27
N LYS A 964 -8.89 7.51 30.01
CA LYS A 964 -9.91 6.68 29.37
C LYS A 964 -9.25 5.62 28.50
N ARG A 965 -9.81 4.41 28.53
CA ARG A 965 -9.33 3.26 27.75
C ARG A 965 -9.56 3.40 26.24
N LYS A 966 -10.35 4.38 25.78
CA LYS A 966 -10.57 4.64 24.35
C LYS A 966 -9.36 5.20 23.60
N TYR A 967 -8.32 5.63 24.31
CA TYR A 967 -7.11 6.17 23.70
C TYR A 967 -6.05 5.08 23.60
N PHE A 968 -5.83 4.61 22.38
CA PHE A 968 -4.83 3.61 22.03
C PHE A 968 -4.21 3.96 20.68
N LYS A 969 -3.09 3.31 20.38
CA LYS A 969 -2.46 3.32 19.06
C LYS A 969 -2.65 1.96 18.43
N VAL A 970 -2.99 1.93 17.14
CA VAL A 970 -3.00 0.71 16.34
C VAL A 970 -1.67 0.59 15.60
N PHE A 971 -1.07 -0.59 15.64
CA PHE A 971 0.09 -0.94 14.86
C PHE A 971 -0.25 -2.13 13.97
N GLU A 972 0.15 -2.06 12.72
CA GLU A 972 0.09 -3.21 11.84
C GLU A 972 1.32 -4.09 11.98
N VAL A 973 1.11 -5.35 11.64
CA VAL A 973 2.22 -6.28 11.50
C VAL A 973 3.11 -5.81 10.35
N THR A 974 4.31 -5.39 10.70
CA THR A 974 5.32 -4.95 9.73
C THR A 974 6.03 -6.13 9.07
N LYS A 975 6.13 -7.25 9.78
CA LYS A 975 6.77 -8.47 9.32
C LYS A 975 6.17 -9.67 10.03
N THR A 976 5.97 -10.76 9.31
CA THR A 976 5.52 -12.04 9.87
C THR A 976 6.56 -13.10 9.54
N THR A 977 6.95 -13.86 10.55
CA THR A 977 7.76 -15.06 10.39
C THR A 977 6.84 -16.26 10.63
N GLU A 978 6.47 -16.93 9.54
CA GLU A 978 5.78 -18.21 9.63
C GLU A 978 6.75 -19.26 10.18
N SER A 979 6.30 -19.95 11.22
CA SER A 979 7.03 -21.06 11.82
C SER A 979 7.11 -22.27 10.90
N PHE A 980 8.15 -23.08 11.11
CA PHE A 980 8.26 -24.37 10.45
C PHE A 980 7.07 -25.29 10.75
N VAL A 981 6.52 -25.23 11.97
CA VAL A 981 5.37 -26.06 12.38
C VAL A 981 4.12 -25.66 11.60
N SER A 982 3.82 -24.36 11.47
CA SER A 982 2.71 -23.84 10.64
C SER A 982 2.84 -24.30 9.18
N LYS A 983 4.04 -24.13 8.61
CA LYS A 983 4.33 -24.55 7.23
C LYS A 983 4.09 -26.05 7.04
N VAL A 984 4.49 -26.88 8.01
CA VAL A 984 4.25 -28.33 8.00
C VAL A 984 2.77 -28.69 8.06
N GLN A 985 1.96 -27.99 8.86
CA GLN A 985 0.50 -28.22 8.93
C GLN A 985 -0.18 -27.99 7.57
N SER A 986 0.33 -27.04 6.78
CA SER A 986 -0.23 -26.71 5.47
C SER A 986 0.08 -27.76 4.37
N LEU A 987 1.07 -28.64 4.56
CA LEU A 987 1.55 -29.60 3.55
C LEU A 987 0.64 -30.83 3.43
N VAL A 988 -0.64 -30.61 3.13
CA VAL A 988 -1.61 -31.68 2.87
C VAL A 988 -1.61 -32.07 1.39
N PRO A 989 -1.77 -33.36 1.04
CA PRO A 989 -1.93 -33.78 -0.35
C PRO A 989 -3.18 -33.18 -0.99
N VAL A 990 -2.99 -32.51 -2.13
CA VAL A 990 -4.04 -31.84 -2.90
C VAL A 990 -3.92 -32.23 -4.36
N LYS A 991 -5.09 -32.39 -4.99
CA LYS A 991 -5.19 -32.66 -6.42
C LYS A 991 -5.48 -31.34 -7.14
N TYR A 992 -4.62 -31.00 -8.09
CA TYR A 992 -4.80 -29.86 -8.99
C TYR A 992 -5.29 -30.35 -10.35
N GLU A 993 -6.35 -29.74 -10.88
CA GLU A 993 -6.75 -29.91 -12.28
C GLU A 993 -5.99 -28.89 -13.13
N VAL A 994 -5.24 -29.35 -14.14
CA VAL A 994 -4.51 -28.50 -15.08
C VAL A 994 -5.15 -28.65 -16.45
N ILE A 995 -5.68 -27.57 -17.00
CA ILE A 995 -6.33 -27.55 -18.30
C ILE A 995 -5.46 -26.72 -19.24
N VAL A 996 -4.98 -27.32 -20.33
CA VAL A 996 -4.16 -26.65 -21.34
C VAL A 996 -4.95 -26.51 -22.63
N THR A 997 -5.04 -25.30 -23.16
CA THR A 997 -5.68 -25.02 -24.45
C THR A 997 -4.63 -24.69 -25.50
N THR A 998 -4.63 -25.45 -26.60
CA THR A 998 -3.76 -25.26 -27.75
C THR A 998 -4.44 -24.35 -28.77
N GLY A 999 -3.69 -23.39 -29.32
CA GLY A 999 -4.21 -22.40 -30.27
C GLY A 999 -4.76 -23.01 -31.55
N TYR A 1000 -5.61 -22.24 -32.25
CA TYR A 1000 -6.30 -22.69 -33.46
C TYR A 1000 -5.55 -22.39 -34.77
N GLU A 1001 -4.31 -21.89 -34.71
CA GLU A 1001 -3.54 -21.56 -35.92
C GLU A 1001 -3.08 -22.82 -36.70
N PRO A 1002 -2.89 -22.74 -38.03
CA PRO A 1002 -2.32 -23.86 -38.79
C PRO A 1002 -0.93 -24.24 -38.26
N GLY A 1003 -0.75 -25.50 -37.86
CA GLY A 1003 0.50 -26.00 -37.26
C GLY A 1003 0.66 -25.71 -35.78
N ALA A 1004 -0.38 -25.20 -35.10
CA ALA A 1004 -0.35 -24.86 -33.67
C ALA A 1004 -0.18 -26.07 -32.75
N GLY A 1005 -0.56 -27.27 -33.20
CA GLY A 1005 -0.44 -28.48 -32.40
C GLY A 1005 0.98 -29.03 -32.34
N THR A 1006 1.30 -29.74 -31.27
CA THR A 1006 2.64 -30.28 -31.04
C THR A 1006 2.63 -31.79 -30.81
N ASP A 1007 3.61 -32.46 -31.40
CA ASP A 1007 3.93 -33.87 -31.10
C ASP A 1007 5.00 -33.99 -30.00
N ALA A 1008 5.50 -32.86 -29.48
CA ALA A 1008 6.55 -32.85 -28.47
C ALA A 1008 6.00 -33.27 -27.10
N ASN A 1009 6.87 -33.78 -26.23
CA ASN A 1009 6.48 -34.02 -24.84
C ASN A 1009 6.36 -32.67 -24.14
N VAL A 1010 5.19 -32.42 -23.56
CA VAL A 1010 4.85 -31.18 -22.84
C VAL A 1010 5.01 -31.39 -21.35
N PHE A 1011 5.53 -30.36 -20.67
CA PHE A 1011 5.70 -30.33 -19.23
C PHE A 1011 5.18 -29.04 -18.63
N VAL A 1012 4.74 -29.13 -17.37
CA VAL A 1012 4.28 -28.01 -16.55
C VAL A 1012 4.98 -28.02 -15.19
N THR A 1013 5.34 -26.85 -14.68
CA THR A 1013 5.73 -26.63 -13.28
C THR A 1013 4.83 -25.56 -12.71
N ILE A 1014 4.10 -25.84 -11.64
CA ILE A 1014 3.22 -24.89 -10.97
C ILE A 1014 3.97 -24.37 -9.74
N PHE A 1015 3.97 -23.06 -9.56
CA PHE A 1015 4.63 -22.39 -8.44
C PHE A 1015 3.57 -21.73 -7.56
N GLY A 1016 3.65 -21.96 -6.25
CA GLY A 1016 2.84 -21.28 -5.25
C GLY A 1016 3.66 -20.86 -4.03
N ALA A 1017 3.00 -20.24 -3.05
CA ALA A 1017 3.62 -19.75 -1.82
C ALA A 1017 4.38 -20.85 -1.04
N ASN A 1018 3.93 -22.10 -1.08
CA ASN A 1018 4.52 -23.24 -0.37
C ASN A 1018 5.55 -24.04 -1.19
N GLY A 1019 5.90 -23.53 -2.37
CA GLY A 1019 6.89 -24.11 -3.28
C GLY A 1019 6.29 -24.47 -4.64
N ASP A 1020 6.97 -25.35 -5.35
CA ASP A 1020 6.58 -25.74 -6.71
C ASP A 1020 6.20 -27.23 -6.81
N THR A 1021 5.68 -27.64 -7.95
CA THR A 1021 5.41 -29.05 -8.25
C THR A 1021 6.61 -29.79 -8.83
N GLY A 1022 7.67 -29.09 -9.22
CA GLY A 1022 8.69 -29.60 -10.12
C GLY A 1022 8.14 -29.84 -11.52
N LYS A 1023 9.00 -30.26 -12.44
CA LYS A 1023 8.63 -30.51 -13.84
C LYS A 1023 7.74 -31.74 -13.96
N ARG A 1024 6.46 -31.54 -14.30
CA ARG A 1024 5.44 -32.60 -14.50
C ARG A 1024 5.15 -32.80 -15.98
N GLU A 1025 5.23 -34.04 -16.45
CA GLU A 1025 4.87 -34.36 -17.83
C GLU A 1025 3.34 -34.42 -17.97
N LEU A 1026 2.80 -33.74 -18.97
CA LEU A 1026 1.37 -33.73 -19.25
C LEU A 1026 1.05 -34.81 -20.29
N LYS A 1027 0.46 -35.92 -19.82
CA LYS A 1027 0.19 -37.10 -20.66
C LYS A 1027 -1.14 -37.78 -20.33
N GLN A 1028 -1.74 -38.39 -21.34
CA GLN A 1028 -2.93 -39.25 -21.23
C GLN A 1028 -2.76 -40.47 -22.14
N LYS A 1029 -3.26 -41.63 -21.71
CA LYS A 1029 -3.19 -42.87 -22.50
C LYS A 1029 -4.17 -42.82 -23.67
N MET A 1030 -3.71 -43.27 -24.85
CA MET A 1030 -4.51 -43.47 -26.06
C MET A 1030 -5.23 -42.22 -26.60
N ARG A 1031 -4.62 -41.04 -26.44
CA ARG A 1031 -5.08 -39.78 -27.04
C ARG A 1031 -3.91 -39.05 -27.69
N ASN A 1032 -4.19 -38.44 -28.84
CA ASN A 1032 -3.31 -37.41 -29.39
C ASN A 1032 -3.63 -36.12 -28.65
N LEU A 1033 -2.65 -35.56 -27.97
CA LEU A 1033 -2.80 -34.40 -27.07
C LEU A 1033 -2.23 -33.16 -27.74
N PHE A 1034 -2.68 -31.99 -27.31
CA PHE A 1034 -2.16 -30.71 -27.78
C PHE A 1034 -2.31 -30.54 -29.29
N GLU A 1035 -3.43 -31.04 -29.82
CA GLU A 1035 -3.80 -30.82 -31.21
C GLU A 1035 -4.27 -29.38 -31.40
N ARG A 1036 -4.18 -28.90 -32.64
CA ARG A 1036 -4.69 -27.59 -33.00
C ARG A 1036 -6.14 -27.40 -32.51
N GLY A 1037 -6.35 -26.41 -31.63
CA GLY A 1037 -7.65 -26.09 -31.04
C GLY A 1037 -8.15 -27.05 -29.96
N SER A 1038 -7.32 -27.98 -29.47
CA SER A 1038 -7.72 -28.89 -28.39
C SER A 1038 -7.63 -28.23 -27.02
N THR A 1039 -8.49 -28.69 -26.11
CA THR A 1039 -8.38 -28.43 -24.67
C THR A 1039 -8.17 -29.76 -23.97
N ASP A 1040 -6.99 -29.91 -23.36
CA ASP A 1040 -6.54 -31.13 -22.72
C ASP A 1040 -6.49 -30.93 -21.20
N ARG A 1041 -7.06 -31.88 -20.43
CA ARG A 1041 -7.20 -31.78 -18.97
C ARG A 1041 -6.32 -32.78 -18.25
N PHE A 1042 -5.59 -32.38 -17.24
CA PHE A 1042 -4.67 -33.21 -16.50
C PHE A 1042 -4.97 -33.08 -15.01
N PHE A 1043 -4.60 -34.10 -14.24
CA PHE A 1043 -4.68 -34.03 -12.79
C PHE A 1043 -3.29 -34.29 -12.23
N LEU A 1044 -2.84 -33.40 -11.35
CA LEU A 1044 -1.57 -33.49 -10.66
C LEU A 1044 -1.83 -33.59 -9.17
N GLU A 1045 -1.32 -34.64 -8.56
CA GLU A 1045 -1.35 -34.81 -7.11
C GLU A 1045 0.02 -34.41 -6.53
N THR A 1046 -0.01 -33.42 -5.64
CA THR A 1046 1.16 -32.83 -4.97
C THR A 1046 0.72 -32.28 -3.61
N LEU A 1047 1.64 -31.70 -2.83
CA LEU A 1047 1.28 -31.04 -1.58
C LEU A 1047 0.70 -29.65 -1.87
N GLU A 1048 -0.16 -29.14 -0.99
CA GLU A 1048 -0.78 -27.81 -1.11
C GLU A 1048 0.29 -26.73 -1.36
N LEU A 1049 0.17 -26.09 -2.51
CA LEU A 1049 1.09 -25.07 -3.01
C LEU A 1049 0.76 -23.68 -2.44
N GLY A 1050 -0.39 -23.51 -1.80
CA GLY A 1050 -0.88 -22.20 -1.36
C GLY A 1050 -1.31 -21.35 -2.55
N GLU A 1051 -1.19 -20.02 -2.42
CA GLU A 1051 -1.51 -19.09 -3.51
C GLU A 1051 -0.59 -19.33 -4.72
N LEU A 1052 -1.19 -19.57 -5.89
CA LEU A 1052 -0.45 -19.85 -7.13
C LEU A 1052 0.12 -18.56 -7.72
N ARG A 1053 1.45 -18.54 -7.90
CA ARG A 1053 2.21 -17.35 -8.34
C ARG A 1053 2.53 -17.35 -9.82
N LYS A 1054 2.81 -18.52 -10.41
CA LYS A 1054 3.10 -18.70 -11.84
C LYS A 1054 3.03 -20.17 -12.26
N VAL A 1055 2.97 -20.40 -13.57
CA VAL A 1055 3.10 -21.70 -14.20
C VAL A 1055 4.16 -21.64 -15.29
N ARG A 1056 5.18 -22.49 -15.20
CA ARG A 1056 6.11 -22.72 -16.31
C ARG A 1056 5.57 -23.82 -17.20
N LEU A 1057 5.41 -23.53 -18.49
CA LEU A 1057 5.02 -24.50 -19.50
C LEU A 1057 6.15 -24.66 -20.52
N GLU A 1058 6.50 -25.89 -20.86
CA GLU A 1058 7.66 -26.18 -21.72
C GLU A 1058 7.49 -27.45 -22.55
N HIS A 1059 8.25 -27.59 -23.64
CA HIS A 1059 8.30 -28.80 -24.44
C HIS A 1059 9.74 -29.19 -24.84
N ASP A 1060 9.99 -30.48 -25.08
CA ASP A 1060 11.34 -31.02 -25.34
C ASP A 1060 11.82 -30.95 -26.80
N SER A 1061 11.04 -30.28 -27.67
CA SER A 1061 11.29 -30.23 -29.11
C SER A 1061 11.32 -31.59 -29.83
N SER A 1062 10.78 -32.66 -29.22
CA SER A 1062 10.66 -33.96 -29.91
C SER A 1062 9.53 -33.97 -30.94
N GLY A 1063 9.51 -34.99 -31.82
CA GLY A 1063 8.50 -35.12 -32.88
C GLY A 1063 8.84 -34.39 -34.19
N TYR A 1064 8.01 -34.56 -35.21
CA TYR A 1064 8.19 -33.94 -36.54
C TYR A 1064 7.66 -32.50 -36.58
N CYS A 1065 6.63 -32.20 -35.79
CA CYS A 1065 6.02 -30.88 -35.61
C CYS A 1065 6.11 -30.48 -34.13
N SER A 1066 7.27 -30.01 -33.70
CA SER A 1066 7.53 -29.74 -32.29
C SER A 1066 7.10 -28.35 -31.82
N GLY A 1067 6.88 -27.41 -32.75
CA GLY A 1067 6.43 -26.06 -32.44
C GLY A 1067 5.00 -26.08 -31.91
N TRP A 1068 4.72 -25.30 -30.87
CA TRP A 1068 3.46 -25.37 -30.15
C TRP A 1068 2.91 -23.97 -29.88
N LEU A 1069 1.70 -23.67 -30.33
CA LEU A 1069 1.02 -22.42 -29.95
C LEU A 1069 0.11 -22.71 -28.76
N VAL A 1070 0.46 -22.14 -27.61
CA VAL A 1070 -0.32 -22.29 -26.39
C VAL A 1070 -1.25 -21.10 -26.26
N GLU A 1071 -2.55 -21.35 -26.08
CA GLU A 1071 -3.52 -20.28 -25.85
C GLU A 1071 -3.53 -19.89 -24.37
N LYS A 1072 -3.81 -20.84 -23.47
CA LYS A 1072 -3.84 -20.63 -22.01
C LYS A 1072 -3.65 -21.94 -21.24
N VAL A 1073 -3.33 -21.82 -19.96
CA VAL A 1073 -3.36 -22.88 -18.96
C VAL A 1073 -4.30 -22.45 -17.83
N GLU A 1074 -5.12 -23.36 -17.30
CA GLU A 1074 -5.96 -23.12 -16.12
C GLU A 1074 -5.59 -24.17 -15.07
N VAL A 1075 -5.37 -23.75 -13.83
CA VAL A 1075 -5.00 -24.62 -12.71
C VAL A 1075 -6.03 -24.45 -11.60
N THR A 1076 -6.73 -25.52 -11.27
CA THR A 1076 -7.77 -25.52 -10.24
C THR A 1076 -7.37 -26.36 -9.06
N ASN A 1077 -7.32 -25.76 -7.87
CA ASN A 1077 -7.22 -26.49 -6.62
C ASN A 1077 -8.57 -27.19 -6.36
N THR A 1078 -8.59 -28.52 -6.38
CA THR A 1078 -9.86 -29.27 -6.27
C THR A 1078 -10.40 -29.37 -4.84
N SER A 1079 -9.60 -29.06 -3.80
CA SER A 1079 -10.06 -29.07 -2.41
C SER A 1079 -10.80 -27.78 -2.06
N THR A 1080 -10.32 -26.63 -2.54
CA THR A 1080 -10.92 -25.31 -2.31
C THR A 1080 -11.86 -24.87 -3.43
N GLY A 1081 -11.73 -25.44 -4.63
CA GLY A 1081 -12.47 -25.04 -5.82
C GLY A 1081 -11.93 -23.79 -6.52
N VAL A 1082 -10.82 -23.22 -6.02
CA VAL A 1082 -10.20 -22.01 -6.59
C VAL A 1082 -9.50 -22.36 -7.90
N ALA A 1083 -9.91 -21.71 -8.99
CA ALA A 1083 -9.32 -21.82 -10.33
C ALA A 1083 -8.50 -20.58 -10.68
N THR A 1084 -7.28 -20.80 -11.17
CA THR A 1084 -6.36 -19.74 -11.60
C THR A 1084 -6.02 -19.92 -13.06
N ILE A 1085 -6.27 -18.91 -13.90
CA ILE A 1085 -6.00 -18.95 -15.34
C ILE A 1085 -4.63 -18.32 -15.60
N PHE A 1086 -3.94 -18.78 -16.63
CA PHE A 1086 -2.61 -18.34 -17.06
C PHE A 1086 -2.61 -18.21 -18.60
N ASN A 1087 -2.75 -17.00 -19.12
CA ASN A 1087 -2.77 -16.76 -20.56
C ASN A 1087 -1.35 -16.83 -21.17
N CYS A 1088 -1.21 -17.42 -22.37
CA CYS A 1088 0.06 -17.49 -23.10
C CYS A 1088 -0.03 -16.78 -24.46
N GLY A 1089 -0.89 -17.28 -25.36
CA GLY A 1089 -1.10 -16.74 -26.71
C GLY A 1089 0.15 -16.70 -27.61
N ARG A 1090 1.20 -17.49 -27.33
CA ARG A 1090 2.50 -17.42 -28.01
C ARG A 1090 3.00 -18.79 -28.46
N TRP A 1091 3.80 -18.77 -29.52
CA TRP A 1091 4.49 -19.94 -30.03
C TRP A 1091 5.67 -20.29 -29.13
N LEU A 1092 5.68 -21.52 -28.62
CA LEU A 1092 6.85 -22.20 -28.08
C LEU A 1092 7.49 -22.99 -29.22
N ASP A 1093 8.45 -22.38 -29.91
CA ASP A 1093 9.15 -22.95 -31.07
C ASP A 1093 10.52 -22.28 -31.22
N LYS A 1094 11.53 -23.03 -31.65
CA LYS A 1094 12.87 -22.49 -31.98
C LYS A 1094 12.88 -21.69 -33.29
N LYS A 1095 11.88 -21.87 -34.15
CA LYS A 1095 11.79 -21.27 -35.49
C LYS A 1095 10.69 -20.22 -35.62
N GLN A 1096 9.82 -20.10 -34.62
CA GLN A 1096 8.67 -19.20 -34.61
C GLN A 1096 8.58 -18.48 -33.25
N GLY A 1097 7.83 -17.38 -33.15
CA GLY A 1097 7.72 -16.62 -31.90
C GLY A 1097 9.03 -15.96 -31.48
N ASP A 1098 9.37 -16.07 -30.19
CA ASP A 1098 10.58 -15.54 -29.56
C ASP A 1098 11.76 -16.55 -29.57
N GLY A 1099 11.58 -17.72 -30.21
CA GLY A 1099 12.61 -18.76 -30.28
C GLY A 1099 12.69 -19.64 -29.03
N LEU A 1100 11.86 -19.39 -28.01
CA LEU A 1100 11.84 -20.15 -26.76
C LEU A 1100 10.94 -21.38 -26.88
N THR A 1101 11.32 -22.46 -26.19
CA THR A 1101 10.51 -23.70 -26.10
C THR A 1101 9.83 -23.86 -24.74
N TRP A 1102 9.79 -22.78 -23.98
CA TRP A 1102 9.23 -22.69 -22.63
C TRP A 1102 8.78 -21.27 -22.33
N ARG A 1103 7.87 -21.11 -21.37
CA ARG A 1103 7.44 -19.81 -20.86
C ARG A 1103 7.00 -19.89 -19.42
N ASP A 1104 7.31 -18.86 -18.66
CA ASP A 1104 6.62 -18.57 -17.41
C ASP A 1104 5.35 -17.78 -17.74
N LEU A 1105 4.23 -18.28 -17.22
CA LEU A 1105 2.92 -17.68 -17.33
C LEU A 1105 2.50 -17.26 -15.92
N PHE A 1106 2.00 -16.04 -15.78
CA PHE A 1106 1.54 -15.52 -14.51
C PHE A 1106 0.00 -15.55 -14.47
N PRO A 1107 -0.61 -15.60 -13.27
CA PRO A 1107 -2.06 -15.60 -13.13
C PRO A 1107 -2.68 -14.48 -13.96
N SER A 1108 -3.42 -14.84 -15.00
CA SER A 1108 -4.32 -13.94 -15.66
C SER A 1108 -5.57 -13.85 -14.81
N VAL A 1109 -5.84 -12.63 -14.33
CA VAL A 1109 -7.14 -12.26 -13.77
C VAL A 1109 -8.24 -12.57 -14.77
#